data_AF-A0A3D0HEK0-F1
#
_entry.id   AF-A0A3D0HEK0-F1
#
_cell.length_a   1.000
_cell.length_b   1.000
_cell.length_c   1.000
_cell.angle_alpha   90.00
_cell.angle_beta   90.00
_cell.angle_gamma   90.00
#
_symmetry.space_group_name_H-M   'P 1'
#
loop_
_entity.id
_entity.type
_entity.pdbx_description
1 polymer ?
#
loop_
_entity_poly.entity_id
_entity_poly.type
_entity_poly.pdbx_seq_one_letter_code
_entity_poly.pdbx_strand_id
1 'polypeptide(L)'
;MSLHVDQVLSQQLQNQGIDSTVGVYGDHKLQIGNGKPIALDKIQANSVPREGFRRTEQIRRGKVGLETSANDTMKALTNPAGKFDAKAILGSIMAAKIHLGRMEKLGQLQGVPQDSTMWIFSNAVENLSNEDLARVYQTFTSKQMDLLQAALGREVQINSKADDAAFAAEALFDLNALIVKEVNNRAMACQIKNAIEQTNNLQERENLDAMMPKSITETYGEIGYPPGSEFTRVNPNRRNETDMTAMNLMTLVELSSSSATQRANNAPHEAKRLANRSVDGVTVTQMADVMRNAELTINVPVDVLFKDTFILKKPNQAILNIFQLKQQGMSSKSDEYIALRDTAEKKVFPEFDGHQLDPAERPVYGALNVMQHGKGAVANGEYGNVCIVLKDNVKKRSTFSSSDTFFAPKLKINAQTKETFYKLLDGSGVSPMTAQILRDPNSEAHKKFELMLDRLALDKNSNTTAFKTGGKTTGLNLSDAEDSKLRTLLFKCFVDTESTRSNMTTYENMESLVTGLDDLDGNMLADAAKRSREGGNGMAVLSGGRYIEAQIHGPIVPSRDIAEIRVDISELESLYTTPEELENAKAELQAFTRETGIPVIITNLDDAIDEQSSIIRQNVEDQSAQHIDREAAEQALAEKLETLDERIRLHAFPRTIPPVQNLEFTDADKE
;
A
#
# COMPACT_ATOMS: atom_id res chain seq x y z
N MET A 1 -22.05 29.85 4.37
CA MET A 1 -23.18 29.34 3.57
C MET A 1 -22.89 27.89 3.27
N SER A 2 -23.75 26.97 3.68
CA SER A 2 -23.68 25.56 3.27
C SER A 2 -24.16 25.44 1.83
N LEU A 3 -23.45 24.66 1.00
CA LEU A 3 -23.88 24.31 -0.36
C LEU A 3 -25.16 23.47 -0.31
N HIS A 4 -26.07 23.67 -1.27
CA HIS A 4 -27.20 22.76 -1.47
C HIS A 4 -26.72 21.53 -2.24
N VAL A 5 -26.59 20.41 -1.53
CA VAL A 5 -26.00 19.16 -2.05
C VAL A 5 -26.86 18.55 -3.16
N ASP A 6 -26.26 18.20 -4.30
CA ASP A 6 -26.90 17.40 -5.34
C ASP A 6 -27.15 15.98 -4.80
N GLN A 7 -28.41 15.66 -4.54
CA GLN A 7 -28.82 14.40 -3.92
C GLN A 7 -28.56 13.18 -4.82
N VAL A 8 -28.64 13.35 -6.15
CA VAL A 8 -28.43 12.24 -7.10
C VAL A 8 -26.98 11.81 -7.06
N LEU A 9 -26.06 12.76 -7.20
CA LEU A 9 -24.64 12.48 -7.16
C LEU A 9 -24.20 12.03 -5.75
N SER A 10 -24.72 12.65 -4.69
CA SER A 10 -24.40 12.25 -3.32
C SER A 10 -24.80 10.80 -3.03
N GLN A 11 -25.97 10.36 -3.48
CA GLN A 11 -26.41 8.98 -3.28
C GLN A 11 -25.54 7.98 -4.06
N GLN A 12 -25.15 8.32 -5.29
CA GLN A 12 -24.24 7.51 -6.11
C GLN A 12 -22.87 7.35 -5.44
N LEU A 13 -22.30 8.45 -4.95
CA LEU A 13 -20.98 8.47 -4.30
C LEU A 13 -20.98 7.74 -2.95
N GLN A 14 -22.05 7.85 -2.17
CA GLN A 14 -22.19 7.11 -0.92
C GLN A 14 -22.14 5.59 -1.13
N ASN A 15 -22.72 5.08 -2.22
CA ASN A 15 -22.66 3.65 -2.56
C ASN A 15 -21.24 3.18 -2.92
N GLN A 16 -20.30 4.10 -3.16
CA GLN A 16 -18.87 3.84 -3.42
C GLN A 16 -17.99 4.19 -2.21
N GLY A 17 -18.60 4.49 -1.05
CA GLY A 17 -17.91 4.86 0.17
C GLY A 17 -17.35 6.29 0.18
N ILE A 18 -17.86 7.16 -0.69
CA ILE A 18 -17.50 8.57 -0.75
C ILE A 18 -18.59 9.36 -0.02
N ASP A 19 -18.31 9.70 1.23
CA ASP A 19 -19.21 10.42 2.13
C ASP A 19 -18.87 11.94 2.17
N SER A 20 -19.67 12.71 2.93
CA SER A 20 -19.50 14.16 3.03
C SER A 20 -18.18 14.60 3.69
N THR A 21 -17.46 13.72 4.38
CA THR A 21 -16.13 14.02 4.93
C THR A 21 -15.08 14.14 3.84
N VAL A 22 -15.25 13.40 2.73
CA VAL A 22 -14.41 13.54 1.52
C VAL A 22 -14.71 14.85 0.81
N GLY A 23 -15.99 15.22 0.74
CA GLY A 23 -16.45 16.44 0.09
C GLY A 23 -17.88 16.35 -0.41
N VAL A 24 -18.36 17.43 -1.03
CA VAL A 24 -19.72 17.53 -1.59
C VAL A 24 -19.71 18.31 -2.90
N TYR A 25 -20.69 18.03 -3.76
CA TYR A 25 -20.99 18.84 -4.94
C TYR A 25 -22.44 19.35 -4.87
N GLY A 26 -22.64 20.59 -5.29
CA GLY A 26 -23.93 21.28 -5.24
C GLY A 26 -23.82 22.72 -5.69
N ASP A 27 -24.90 23.33 -6.15
CA ASP A 27 -24.93 24.73 -6.65
C ASP A 27 -23.81 25.04 -7.66
N HIS A 28 -23.55 24.11 -8.59
CA HIS A 28 -22.45 24.17 -9.58
C HIS A 28 -21.04 24.25 -8.97
N LYS A 29 -20.88 23.87 -7.71
CA LYS A 29 -19.62 23.97 -6.97
C LYS A 29 -19.22 22.64 -6.36
N LEU A 30 -17.93 22.37 -6.41
CA LEU A 30 -17.27 21.26 -5.72
C LEU A 30 -16.59 21.77 -4.45
N GLN A 31 -16.80 21.09 -3.34
CA GLN A 31 -16.06 21.31 -2.10
C GLN A 31 -15.38 20.01 -1.68
N ILE A 32 -14.05 20.00 -1.63
CA ILE A 32 -13.27 18.88 -1.07
C ILE A 32 -13.09 19.10 0.44
N GLY A 33 -13.51 18.13 1.24
CA GLY A 33 -13.54 18.19 2.70
C GLY A 33 -14.15 19.51 3.21
N ASN A 34 -13.40 20.18 4.10
CA ASN A 34 -13.76 21.50 4.63
C ASN A 34 -13.13 22.67 3.83
N GLY A 35 -12.66 22.40 2.62
CA GLY A 35 -12.03 23.39 1.74
C GLY A 35 -13.00 24.46 1.23
N LYS A 36 -12.46 25.45 0.51
CA LYS A 36 -13.30 26.46 -0.16
C LYS A 36 -13.99 25.84 -1.38
N PRO A 37 -15.29 26.08 -1.59
CA PRO A 37 -15.99 25.64 -2.80
C PRO A 37 -15.36 26.21 -4.09
N ILE A 38 -15.27 25.36 -5.11
CA ILE A 38 -14.73 25.64 -6.43
C ILE A 38 -15.90 25.62 -7.42
N ALA A 39 -16.13 26.73 -8.13
CA ALA A 39 -17.12 26.78 -9.19
C ALA A 39 -16.69 25.93 -10.40
N LEU A 40 -17.53 24.99 -10.82
CA LEU A 40 -17.27 24.13 -11.98
C LEU A 40 -17.85 24.69 -13.27
N ASP A 41 -18.86 25.57 -13.18
CA ASP A 41 -19.42 26.30 -14.33
C ASP A 41 -18.48 27.40 -14.86
N LYS A 42 -17.58 27.92 -14.00
CA LYS A 42 -16.59 28.96 -14.31
C LYS A 42 -15.30 28.71 -13.54
N ILE A 43 -14.48 27.81 -14.05
CA ILE A 43 -13.26 27.39 -13.35
C ILE A 43 -12.20 28.48 -13.49
N GLN A 44 -11.70 28.98 -12.36
CA GLN A 44 -10.66 30.01 -12.37
C GLN A 44 -9.31 29.41 -12.78
N ALA A 45 -8.77 29.86 -13.92
CA ALA A 45 -7.42 29.53 -14.34
C ALA A 45 -6.34 30.11 -13.41
N ASN A 46 -5.19 29.43 -13.35
CA ASN A 46 -3.98 29.98 -12.76
C ASN A 46 -3.51 31.22 -13.55
N SER A 47 -2.66 32.04 -12.92
CA SER A 47 -2.21 33.30 -13.52
C SER A 47 -1.49 33.07 -14.85
N VAL A 48 -2.08 33.56 -15.94
CA VAL A 48 -1.52 33.44 -17.29
C VAL A 48 -0.81 34.75 -17.69
N PRO A 49 0.51 34.73 -18.00
CA PRO A 49 1.23 35.91 -18.44
C PRO A 49 0.67 36.52 -19.74
N ARG A 50 0.93 37.83 -19.94
CA ARG A 50 0.58 38.54 -21.18
C ARG A 50 1.31 37.93 -22.39
N GLU A 51 0.60 37.85 -23.52
CA GLU A 51 1.04 37.21 -24.78
C GLU A 51 2.27 37.86 -25.42
N GLY A 52 2.54 39.14 -25.12
CA GLY A 52 3.56 39.92 -25.81
C GLY A 52 3.05 40.49 -27.15
N PHE A 53 3.84 41.41 -27.74
CA PHE A 53 3.39 42.22 -28.89
C PHE A 53 3.78 41.65 -30.26
N ARG A 54 4.87 40.87 -30.35
CA ARG A 54 5.37 40.30 -31.61
C ARG A 54 4.89 38.85 -31.76
N ARG A 55 4.49 38.45 -32.96
CA ARG A 55 4.01 37.08 -33.25
C ARG A 55 4.97 35.99 -32.77
N THR A 56 6.27 36.13 -33.01
CA THR A 56 7.29 35.17 -32.54
C THR A 56 7.31 35.03 -31.01
N GLU A 57 7.12 36.14 -30.29
CA GLU A 57 7.08 36.14 -28.82
C GLU A 57 5.77 35.53 -28.31
N GLN A 58 4.65 35.78 -28.99
CA GLN A 58 3.36 35.15 -28.68
C GLN A 58 3.43 33.64 -28.82
N ILE A 59 4.02 33.13 -29.92
CA ILE A 59 4.22 31.70 -30.13
C ILE A 59 5.12 31.12 -29.03
N ARG A 60 6.28 31.75 -28.77
CA ARG A 60 7.23 31.29 -27.75
C ARG A 60 6.59 31.22 -26.35
N ARG A 61 5.87 32.26 -25.94
CA ARG A 61 5.17 32.30 -24.64
C ARG A 61 3.99 31.34 -24.59
N GLY A 62 3.31 31.11 -25.71
CA GLY A 62 2.25 30.11 -25.82
C GLY A 62 2.79 28.70 -25.54
N LYS A 63 3.89 28.32 -26.19
CA LYS A 63 4.56 27.02 -25.98
C LYS A 63 5.04 26.83 -24.54
N VAL A 64 5.82 27.79 -24.03
CA VAL A 64 6.31 27.77 -22.63
C VAL A 64 5.15 27.72 -21.64
N GLY A 65 4.05 28.44 -21.93
CA GLY A 65 2.87 28.43 -21.07
C GLY A 65 2.16 27.08 -21.02
N LEU A 66 2.06 26.37 -22.14
CA LEU A 66 1.52 25.00 -22.18
C LEU A 66 2.41 24.04 -21.39
N GLU A 67 3.73 24.08 -21.62
CA GLU A 67 4.71 23.24 -20.91
C GLU A 67 4.66 23.48 -19.39
N THR A 68 4.67 24.75 -18.96
CA THR A 68 4.52 25.11 -17.55
C THR A 68 3.19 24.63 -16.97
N SER A 69 2.08 24.78 -17.70
CA SER A 69 0.76 24.35 -17.23
C SER A 69 0.68 22.82 -17.08
N ALA A 70 1.30 22.07 -18.00
CA ALA A 70 1.39 20.61 -17.93
C ALA A 70 2.21 20.17 -16.70
N ASN A 71 3.40 20.76 -16.50
CA ASN A 71 4.25 20.49 -15.35
C ASN A 71 3.59 20.88 -14.02
N ASP A 72 2.91 22.02 -13.96
CA ASP A 72 2.16 22.46 -12.77
C ASP A 72 0.99 21.53 -12.47
N THR A 73 0.33 20.98 -13.51
CA THR A 73 -0.72 19.96 -13.35
C THR A 73 -0.12 18.68 -12.74
N MET A 74 1.02 18.20 -13.26
CA MET A 74 1.71 17.03 -12.70
C MET A 74 2.11 17.26 -11.25
N LYS A 75 2.71 18.42 -10.94
CA LYS A 75 3.09 18.79 -9.58
C LYS A 75 1.91 18.83 -8.61
N ALA A 76 0.75 19.31 -9.06
CA ALA A 76 -0.47 19.30 -8.27
C ALA A 76 -0.97 17.87 -8.01
N LEU A 77 -0.91 16.99 -9.02
CA LEU A 77 -1.31 15.58 -8.92
C LEU A 77 -0.36 14.73 -8.06
N THR A 78 0.95 15.00 -8.09
CA THR A 78 1.94 14.34 -7.21
C THR A 78 1.66 14.63 -5.73
N ASN A 79 0.99 15.76 -5.44
CA ASN A 79 0.56 16.15 -4.09
C ASN A 79 1.71 16.07 -3.06
N PRO A 80 2.79 16.87 -3.22
CA PRO A 80 3.96 16.84 -2.34
C PRO A 80 3.66 17.36 -0.92
N ALA A 81 2.64 18.20 -0.76
CA ALA A 81 2.21 18.76 0.52
C ALA A 81 1.22 17.85 1.29
N GLY A 82 0.90 16.67 0.76
CA GLY A 82 0.01 15.70 1.39
C GLY A 82 -1.48 15.89 1.13
N LYS A 83 -1.96 17.11 0.83
CA LYS A 83 -3.39 17.42 0.61
C LYS A 83 -3.80 17.48 -0.86
N PHE A 84 -4.86 16.77 -1.22
CA PHE A 84 -5.48 16.85 -2.55
C PHE A 84 -5.94 18.28 -2.86
N ASP A 85 -5.38 18.90 -3.90
CA ASP A 85 -5.67 20.28 -4.28
C ASP A 85 -6.37 20.34 -5.65
N ALA A 86 -7.69 20.11 -5.63
CA ALA A 86 -8.54 20.22 -6.81
C ALA A 86 -8.42 21.59 -7.50
N LYS A 87 -8.20 22.67 -6.73
CA LYS A 87 -8.10 24.01 -7.28
C LYS A 87 -6.82 24.18 -8.10
N ALA A 88 -5.68 23.69 -7.59
CA ALA A 88 -4.42 23.72 -8.32
C ALA A 88 -4.48 22.88 -9.59
N ILE A 89 -5.06 21.66 -9.52
CA ILE A 89 -5.25 20.79 -10.68
C ILE A 89 -6.09 21.48 -11.76
N LEU A 90 -7.31 21.90 -11.39
CA LEU A 90 -8.23 22.54 -12.33
C LEU A 90 -7.70 23.88 -12.85
N GLY A 91 -7.05 24.68 -12.00
CA GLY A 91 -6.47 25.97 -12.37
C GLY A 91 -5.34 25.83 -13.39
N SER A 92 -4.49 24.81 -13.28
CA SER A 92 -3.43 24.51 -14.24
C SER A 92 -3.98 23.99 -15.56
N ILE A 93 -5.00 23.12 -15.53
CA ILE A 93 -5.69 22.64 -16.74
C ILE A 93 -6.35 23.81 -17.48
N MET A 94 -7.00 24.74 -16.77
CA MET A 94 -7.59 25.92 -17.37
C MET A 94 -6.56 26.92 -17.91
N ALA A 95 -5.39 27.04 -17.27
CA ALA A 95 -4.29 27.82 -17.84
C ALA A 95 -3.82 27.20 -19.16
N ALA A 96 -3.72 25.87 -19.25
CA ALA A 96 -3.42 25.16 -20.49
C ALA A 96 -4.48 25.45 -21.57
N LYS A 97 -5.79 25.40 -21.24
CA LYS A 97 -6.89 25.76 -22.15
C LYS A 97 -6.73 27.16 -22.74
N ILE A 98 -6.33 28.16 -21.93
CA ILE A 98 -6.08 29.53 -22.40
C ILE A 98 -4.90 29.57 -23.37
N HIS A 99 -3.80 28.90 -23.05
CA HIS A 99 -2.64 28.84 -23.93
C HIS A 99 -2.93 28.09 -25.24
N LEU A 100 -3.75 27.05 -25.20
CA LEU A 100 -4.21 26.32 -26.37
C LEU A 100 -4.97 27.23 -27.33
N GLY A 101 -5.97 27.98 -26.83
CA GLY A 101 -6.72 28.93 -27.64
C GLY A 101 -5.87 30.07 -28.22
N ARG A 102 -4.78 30.46 -27.55
CA ARG A 102 -3.78 31.40 -28.11
C ARG A 102 -3.02 30.78 -29.28
N MET A 103 -2.56 29.55 -29.12
CA MET A 103 -1.80 28.83 -30.13
C MET A 103 -2.65 28.51 -31.36
N GLU A 104 -3.92 28.18 -31.16
CA GLU A 104 -4.91 27.97 -32.22
C GLU A 104 -5.07 29.23 -33.08
N LYS A 105 -5.31 30.39 -32.45
CA LYS A 105 -5.43 31.70 -33.14
C LYS A 105 -4.18 32.07 -33.94
N LEU A 106 -3.01 31.57 -33.55
CA LEU A 106 -1.74 31.79 -34.23
C LEU A 106 -1.46 30.77 -35.35
N GLY A 107 -2.36 29.80 -35.56
CA GLY A 107 -2.23 28.72 -36.54
C GLY A 107 -1.13 27.72 -36.20
N GLN A 108 -0.77 27.59 -34.92
CA GLN A 108 0.37 26.76 -34.48
C GLN A 108 -0.01 25.31 -34.13
N LEU A 109 -1.28 24.93 -34.30
CA LEU A 109 -1.78 23.58 -33.99
C LEU A 109 -2.01 22.71 -35.24
N GLN A 110 -1.53 23.14 -36.41
CA GLN A 110 -1.64 22.35 -37.64
C GLN A 110 -0.81 21.05 -37.52
N GLY A 111 -1.45 19.89 -37.73
CA GLY A 111 -0.81 18.56 -37.65
C GLY A 111 -0.76 17.95 -36.24
N VAL A 112 -1.30 18.63 -35.23
CA VAL A 112 -1.51 18.06 -33.89
C VAL A 112 -2.90 17.41 -33.85
N PRO A 113 -3.06 16.19 -33.31
CA PRO A 113 -4.37 15.58 -33.13
C PRO A 113 -5.29 16.53 -32.34
N GLN A 114 -6.36 17.01 -32.98
CA GLN A 114 -7.32 17.93 -32.34
C GLN A 114 -8.32 17.19 -31.44
N ASP A 115 -8.40 15.87 -31.58
CA ASP A 115 -9.41 15.04 -30.94
C ASP A 115 -8.98 14.59 -29.52
N SER A 116 -7.85 15.08 -29.02
CA SER A 116 -7.36 14.77 -27.67
C SER A 116 -6.37 15.82 -27.14
N THR A 117 -6.37 16.00 -25.83
CA THR A 117 -5.44 16.84 -25.08
C THR A 117 -4.15 16.11 -24.66
N MET A 118 -4.01 14.81 -24.96
CA MET A 118 -2.89 13.98 -24.51
C MET A 118 -1.51 14.59 -24.83
N TRP A 119 -1.31 15.10 -26.05
CA TRP A 119 -0.04 15.69 -26.49
C TRP A 119 0.42 16.89 -25.63
N ILE A 120 -0.50 17.56 -24.92
CA ILE A 120 -0.16 18.65 -23.99
C ILE A 120 0.66 18.12 -22.82
N PHE A 121 0.36 16.89 -22.39
CA PHE A 121 0.88 16.31 -21.16
C PHE A 121 1.92 15.21 -21.38
N SER A 122 2.08 14.66 -22.59
CA SER A 122 2.99 13.55 -22.90
C SER A 122 4.39 13.72 -22.30
N ASN A 123 5.06 14.84 -22.60
CA ASN A 123 6.42 15.09 -22.12
C ASN A 123 6.47 15.29 -20.59
N ALA A 124 5.46 15.94 -20.01
CA ALA A 124 5.38 16.14 -18.56
C ALA A 124 5.22 14.82 -17.80
N VAL A 125 4.41 13.90 -18.33
CA VAL A 125 4.22 12.55 -17.78
C VAL A 125 5.49 11.70 -17.91
N GLU A 126 6.15 11.71 -19.08
CA GLU A 126 7.41 10.99 -19.31
C GLU A 126 8.53 11.40 -18.36
N ASN A 127 8.60 12.68 -18.01
CA ASN A 127 9.64 13.22 -17.15
C ASN A 127 9.44 12.95 -15.65
N LEU A 128 8.33 12.33 -15.25
CA LEU A 128 8.12 11.94 -13.86
C LEU A 128 9.11 10.87 -13.41
N SER A 129 9.60 10.97 -12.17
CA SER A 129 10.26 9.84 -11.48
C SER A 129 9.29 8.67 -11.32
N ASN A 130 9.78 7.46 -11.04
CA ASN A 130 8.88 6.33 -10.73
C ASN A 130 8.07 6.62 -9.48
N GLU A 131 8.68 7.23 -8.47
CA GLU A 131 7.98 7.66 -7.27
C GLU A 131 6.85 8.67 -7.57
N ASP A 132 7.12 9.71 -8.38
CA ASP A 132 6.10 10.70 -8.71
C ASP A 132 5.00 10.11 -9.60
N LEU A 133 5.35 9.22 -10.53
CA LEU A 133 4.37 8.52 -11.37
C LEU A 133 3.45 7.62 -10.52
N ALA A 134 3.99 6.90 -9.54
CA ALA A 134 3.21 6.11 -8.60
C ALA A 134 2.27 6.99 -7.75
N ARG A 135 2.72 8.18 -7.35
CA ARG A 135 1.88 9.14 -6.61
C ARG A 135 0.75 9.70 -7.47
N VAL A 136 1.03 10.08 -8.72
CA VAL A 136 0.01 10.57 -9.64
C VAL A 136 -1.03 9.47 -9.90
N TYR A 137 -0.60 8.23 -10.12
CA TYR A 137 -1.52 7.09 -10.27
C TYR A 137 -2.41 6.91 -9.03
N GLN A 138 -1.82 6.90 -7.83
CA GLN A 138 -2.58 6.80 -6.58
C GLN A 138 -3.58 7.93 -6.41
N THR A 139 -3.21 9.17 -6.75
CA THR A 139 -4.14 10.32 -6.77
C THR A 139 -5.33 10.05 -7.69
N PHE A 140 -5.13 9.45 -8.88
CA PHE A 140 -6.23 9.09 -9.78
C PHE A 140 -7.16 8.01 -9.22
N THR A 141 -6.68 7.15 -8.31
CA THR A 141 -7.49 6.11 -7.65
C THR A 141 -8.10 6.54 -6.30
N SER A 142 -7.90 7.81 -5.91
CA SER A 142 -8.35 8.35 -4.62
C SER A 142 -9.84 8.74 -4.62
N LYS A 143 -10.47 8.73 -3.45
CA LYS A 143 -11.87 9.20 -3.26
C LYS A 143 -12.08 10.65 -3.72
N GLN A 144 -11.08 11.51 -3.51
CA GLN A 144 -11.17 12.92 -3.87
C GLN A 144 -11.14 13.11 -5.39
N MET A 145 -10.37 12.28 -6.12
CA MET A 145 -10.43 12.28 -7.59
C MET A 145 -11.75 11.70 -8.10
N ASP A 146 -12.23 10.60 -7.53
CA ASP A 146 -13.53 10.02 -7.86
C ASP A 146 -14.65 11.08 -7.73
N LEU A 147 -14.67 11.81 -6.61
CA LEU A 147 -15.60 12.93 -6.37
C LEU A 147 -15.42 14.05 -7.40
N LEU A 148 -14.18 14.46 -7.71
CA LEU A 148 -13.89 15.51 -8.69
C LEU A 148 -14.39 15.13 -10.09
N GLN A 149 -14.05 13.95 -10.59
CA GLN A 149 -14.46 13.48 -11.91
C GLN A 149 -15.97 13.30 -12.01
N ALA A 150 -16.61 12.75 -10.97
CA ALA A 150 -18.06 12.60 -10.93
C ALA A 150 -18.78 13.94 -10.86
N ALA A 151 -18.25 14.93 -10.12
CA ALA A 151 -18.79 16.28 -10.07
C ALA A 151 -18.67 17.02 -11.41
N LEU A 152 -17.53 16.90 -12.11
CA LEU A 152 -17.36 17.45 -13.45
C LEU A 152 -18.32 16.81 -14.45
N GLY A 153 -18.44 15.48 -14.44
CA GLY A 153 -19.38 14.75 -15.31
C GLY A 153 -20.83 15.14 -15.03
N ARG A 154 -21.20 15.30 -13.76
CA ARG A 154 -22.52 15.76 -13.35
C ARG A 154 -22.81 17.19 -13.82
N GLU A 155 -21.84 18.09 -13.67
CA GLU A 155 -21.95 19.49 -14.14
C GLU A 155 -22.22 19.55 -15.64
N VAL A 156 -21.49 18.77 -16.45
CA VAL A 156 -21.69 18.69 -17.90
C VAL A 156 -23.09 18.19 -18.26
N GLN A 157 -23.65 17.26 -17.50
CA GLN A 157 -24.99 16.71 -17.76
C GLN A 157 -26.12 17.71 -17.45
N ILE A 158 -25.97 18.51 -16.39
CA ILE A 158 -27.06 19.35 -15.89
C ILE A 158 -26.96 20.82 -16.31
N ASN A 159 -25.79 21.27 -16.77
CA ASN A 159 -25.55 22.66 -17.15
C ASN A 159 -25.08 22.77 -18.61
N SER A 160 -25.96 23.32 -19.46
CA SER A 160 -25.66 23.62 -20.88
C SER A 160 -24.49 24.59 -21.14
N LYS A 161 -23.94 25.24 -20.10
CA LYS A 161 -22.83 26.20 -20.18
C LYS A 161 -21.55 25.70 -19.51
N ALA A 162 -21.44 24.40 -19.27
CA ALA A 162 -20.35 23.76 -18.55
C ALA A 162 -19.09 23.53 -19.41
N ASP A 163 -18.71 24.46 -20.29
CA ASP A 163 -17.57 24.30 -21.21
C ASP A 163 -16.22 24.13 -20.47
N ASP A 164 -16.09 24.74 -19.30
CA ASP A 164 -14.91 24.58 -18.45
C ASP A 164 -14.87 23.20 -17.80
N ALA A 165 -16.00 22.73 -17.27
CA ALA A 165 -16.10 21.38 -16.71
C ALA A 165 -15.88 20.29 -17.76
N ALA A 166 -16.44 20.47 -18.97
CA ALA A 166 -16.26 19.54 -20.08
C ALA A 166 -14.78 19.39 -20.47
N PHE A 167 -14.08 20.51 -20.68
CA PHE A 167 -12.65 20.48 -20.99
C PHE A 167 -11.82 19.88 -19.85
N ALA A 168 -12.13 20.22 -18.59
CA ALA A 168 -11.41 19.67 -17.45
C ALA A 168 -11.63 18.16 -17.30
N ALA A 169 -12.85 17.67 -17.54
CA ALA A 169 -13.15 16.24 -17.52
C ALA A 169 -12.38 15.48 -18.61
N GLU A 170 -12.37 16.01 -19.84
CA GLU A 170 -11.62 15.45 -20.97
C GLU A 170 -10.11 15.42 -20.69
N ALA A 171 -9.54 16.52 -20.20
CA ALA A 171 -8.13 16.59 -19.87
C ALA A 171 -7.72 15.61 -18.76
N LEU A 172 -8.56 15.43 -17.73
CA LEU A 172 -8.30 14.45 -16.67
C LEU A 172 -8.42 13.01 -17.18
N PHE A 173 -9.34 12.73 -18.10
CA PHE A 173 -9.47 11.42 -18.74
C PHE A 173 -8.22 11.09 -19.58
N ASP A 174 -7.79 12.02 -20.43
CA ASP A 174 -6.59 11.88 -21.26
C ASP A 174 -5.33 11.69 -20.41
N LEU A 175 -5.21 12.47 -19.32
CA LEU A 175 -4.12 12.34 -18.36
C LEU A 175 -4.08 10.95 -17.71
N ASN A 176 -5.23 10.44 -17.26
CA ASN A 176 -5.27 9.11 -16.67
C ASN A 176 -4.80 8.03 -17.67
N ALA A 177 -5.24 8.14 -18.93
CA ALA A 177 -4.81 7.22 -19.99
C ALA A 177 -3.29 7.30 -20.25
N LEU A 178 -2.70 8.50 -20.28
CA LEU A 178 -1.25 8.68 -20.40
C LEU A 178 -0.48 8.06 -19.24
N ILE A 179 -0.96 8.27 -18.02
CA ILE A 179 -0.32 7.73 -16.80
C ILE A 179 -0.32 6.20 -16.84
N VAL A 180 -1.47 5.57 -17.14
CA VAL A 180 -1.57 4.11 -17.30
C VAL A 180 -0.64 3.61 -18.40
N LYS A 181 -0.58 4.32 -19.53
CA LYS A 181 0.29 3.97 -20.65
C LYS A 181 1.76 4.04 -20.27
N GLU A 182 2.18 5.08 -19.54
CA GLU A 182 3.57 5.25 -19.15
C GLU A 182 4.01 4.23 -18.10
N VAL A 183 3.15 3.90 -17.12
CA VAL A 183 3.40 2.79 -16.19
C VAL A 183 3.66 1.49 -16.96
N ASN A 184 2.78 1.15 -17.90
CA ASN A 184 2.93 -0.05 -18.73
C ASN A 184 4.21 -0.01 -19.57
N ASN A 185 4.56 1.14 -20.16
CA ASN A 185 5.79 1.31 -20.91
C ASN A 185 7.02 1.03 -20.04
N ARG A 186 7.06 1.50 -18.79
CA ARG A 186 8.17 1.26 -17.84
C ARG A 186 8.26 -0.19 -17.41
N ALA A 187 7.13 -0.83 -17.12
CA ALA A 187 7.07 -2.24 -16.76
C ALA A 187 7.57 -3.13 -17.91
N MET A 188 7.04 -2.93 -19.13
CA MET A 188 7.47 -3.67 -20.32
C MET A 188 8.95 -3.44 -20.64
N ALA A 189 9.42 -2.19 -20.57
CA ALA A 189 10.83 -1.87 -20.78
C ALA A 189 11.75 -2.57 -19.76
N CYS A 190 11.34 -2.70 -18.50
CA CYS A 190 12.09 -3.44 -17.48
C CYS A 190 12.16 -4.93 -17.81
N GLN A 191 11.03 -5.55 -18.15
CA GLN A 191 10.96 -6.98 -18.48
C GLN A 191 11.79 -7.33 -19.71
N ILE A 192 11.72 -6.51 -20.77
CA ILE A 192 12.49 -6.70 -21.99
C ILE A 192 13.99 -6.63 -21.71
N LYS A 193 14.44 -5.63 -20.91
CA LYS A 193 15.86 -5.51 -20.52
C LYS A 193 16.33 -6.72 -19.74
N ASN A 194 15.55 -7.18 -18.77
CA ASN A 194 15.88 -8.38 -18.00
C ASN A 194 15.98 -9.62 -18.91
N ALA A 195 15.09 -9.77 -19.89
CA ALA A 195 15.14 -10.87 -20.86
C ALA A 195 16.39 -10.79 -21.77
N ILE A 196 16.75 -9.58 -22.23
CA ILE A 196 17.97 -9.34 -23.04
C ILE A 196 19.23 -9.74 -22.27
N GLU A 197 19.31 -9.42 -20.98
CA GLU A 197 20.44 -9.76 -20.11
C GLU A 197 20.56 -11.28 -19.88
N GLN A 198 19.45 -12.01 -19.92
CA GLN A 198 19.41 -13.46 -19.70
C GLN A 198 19.72 -14.30 -20.94
N THR A 199 19.48 -13.77 -22.15
CA THR A 199 19.81 -14.49 -23.39
C THR A 199 21.25 -14.19 -23.85
N ASN A 200 21.91 -15.22 -24.37
CA ASN A 200 23.20 -15.11 -25.07
C ASN A 200 23.05 -15.11 -26.60
N ASN A 201 21.82 -15.21 -27.12
CA ASN A 201 21.55 -15.26 -28.55
C ASN A 201 21.35 -13.83 -29.12
N LEU A 202 22.23 -13.41 -30.04
CA LEU A 202 22.19 -12.07 -30.62
C LEU A 202 20.88 -11.77 -31.37
N GLN A 203 20.34 -12.73 -32.11
CA GLN A 203 19.08 -12.55 -32.85
C GLN A 203 17.89 -12.38 -31.89
N GLU A 204 17.90 -13.13 -30.79
CA GLU A 204 16.88 -13.00 -29.75
C GLU A 204 16.97 -11.65 -29.05
N ARG A 205 18.19 -11.15 -28.77
CA ARG A 205 18.40 -9.79 -28.25
C ARG A 205 17.87 -8.72 -29.19
N GLU A 206 18.16 -8.81 -30.48
CA GLU A 206 17.66 -7.86 -31.49
C GLU A 206 16.12 -7.88 -31.57
N ASN A 207 15.52 -9.08 -31.51
CA ASN A 207 14.07 -9.22 -31.51
C ASN A 207 13.43 -8.61 -30.25
N LEU A 208 14.03 -8.86 -29.07
CA LEU A 208 13.57 -8.28 -27.81
C LEU A 208 13.72 -6.75 -27.80
N ASP A 209 14.85 -6.22 -28.27
CA ASP A 209 15.06 -4.77 -28.35
C ASP A 209 14.05 -4.09 -29.29
N ALA A 210 13.69 -4.74 -30.41
CA ALA A 210 12.64 -4.27 -31.31
C ALA A 210 11.23 -4.26 -30.68
N MET A 211 11.00 -5.02 -29.60
CA MET A 211 9.74 -5.00 -28.84
C MET A 211 9.66 -3.85 -27.81
N MET A 212 10.73 -3.06 -27.65
CA MET A 212 10.74 -1.95 -26.70
C MET A 212 9.59 -0.97 -26.98
N PRO A 213 8.81 -0.59 -25.96
CA PRO A 213 7.66 0.28 -26.18
C PRO A 213 8.10 1.66 -26.65
N LYS A 214 7.36 2.22 -27.62
CA LYS A 214 7.50 3.62 -28.03
C LYS A 214 7.20 4.54 -26.86
N SER A 215 7.89 5.68 -26.82
CA SER A 215 7.59 6.72 -25.82
C SER A 215 6.18 7.29 -26.06
N ILE A 216 5.52 7.80 -25.03
CA ILE A 216 4.21 8.47 -25.19
C ILE A 216 4.35 9.76 -26.01
N THR A 217 5.47 10.48 -25.92
CA THR A 217 5.77 11.64 -26.77
C THR A 217 5.95 11.24 -28.24
N GLU A 218 6.61 10.11 -28.53
CA GLU A 218 6.67 9.58 -29.90
C GLU A 218 5.28 9.19 -30.43
N THR A 219 4.43 8.64 -29.56
CA THR A 219 3.10 8.12 -29.89
C THR A 219 2.08 9.23 -30.12
N TYR A 220 2.03 10.20 -29.21
CA TYR A 220 0.99 11.25 -29.17
C TYR A 220 1.50 12.63 -29.58
N GLY A 221 2.81 12.82 -29.72
CA GLY A 221 3.46 14.09 -30.06
C GLY A 221 3.74 15.00 -28.86
N GLU A 222 4.33 16.16 -29.14
CA GLU A 222 4.60 17.24 -28.19
C GLU A 222 4.32 18.62 -28.81
N ILE A 223 4.17 19.64 -27.98
CA ILE A 223 4.04 21.05 -28.36
C ILE A 223 5.11 21.46 -29.40
N GLY A 224 4.68 21.60 -30.67
CA GLY A 224 5.51 22.08 -31.76
C GLY A 224 6.30 21.01 -32.52
N TYR A 225 6.09 19.73 -32.20
CA TYR A 225 6.67 18.57 -32.88
C TYR A 225 5.57 17.50 -33.07
N PRO A 226 5.07 17.27 -34.30
CA PRO A 226 4.01 16.30 -34.54
C PRO A 226 4.47 14.86 -34.20
N PRO A 227 3.53 13.92 -33.97
CA PRO A 227 3.84 12.51 -33.75
C PRO A 227 4.77 11.97 -34.85
N GLY A 228 5.84 11.26 -34.46
CA GLY A 228 6.80 10.66 -35.39
C GLY A 228 8.02 11.51 -35.79
N SER A 229 8.25 12.69 -35.19
CA SER A 229 9.58 13.33 -35.27
C SER A 229 10.63 12.55 -34.47
N GLU A 230 11.90 12.62 -34.85
CA GLU A 230 13.00 12.02 -34.08
C GLU A 230 13.06 12.66 -32.68
N PHE A 231 12.48 11.99 -31.69
CA PHE A 231 12.56 12.38 -30.29
C PHE A 231 13.72 11.63 -29.64
N THR A 232 14.64 12.35 -29.03
CA THR A 232 15.63 11.74 -28.14
C THR A 232 14.88 11.24 -26.92
N ARG A 233 14.76 9.91 -26.77
CA ARG A 233 14.28 9.28 -25.53
C ARG A 233 15.01 9.93 -24.35
N VAL A 234 14.29 10.68 -23.50
CA VAL A 234 14.78 10.94 -22.16
C VAL A 234 14.76 9.58 -21.48
N ASN A 235 15.94 9.04 -21.17
CA ASN A 235 16.16 7.67 -20.74
C ASN A 235 15.11 7.25 -19.67
N PRO A 236 14.18 6.34 -19.98
CA PRO A 236 13.09 5.93 -19.07
C PRO A 236 13.62 5.22 -17.81
N ASN A 237 14.92 4.92 -17.77
CA ASN A 237 15.62 4.44 -16.60
C ASN A 237 16.60 5.49 -16.09
N ARG A 238 16.15 6.68 -15.68
CA ARG A 238 16.91 7.42 -14.67
C ARG A 238 16.83 6.63 -13.36
N ARG A 239 17.59 5.53 -13.27
CA ARG A 239 17.99 4.92 -11.98
C ARG A 239 18.86 5.98 -11.30
N ASN A 240 18.22 7.00 -10.74
CA ASN A 240 18.83 7.69 -9.63
C ASN A 240 18.84 6.66 -8.50
N GLU A 241 19.96 6.49 -7.82
CA GLU A 241 20.10 5.59 -6.65
C GLU A 241 19.09 5.90 -5.53
N THR A 242 18.37 7.03 -5.66
CA THR A 242 17.36 7.53 -4.75
C THR A 242 15.91 7.29 -5.22
N ASP A 243 15.65 6.86 -6.46
CA ASP A 243 14.28 6.58 -6.94
C ASP A 243 13.92 5.09 -6.81
N MET A 244 12.63 4.77 -6.83
CA MET A 244 12.15 3.38 -6.84
C MET A 244 12.31 2.72 -8.22
N THR A 245 12.34 1.40 -8.27
CA THR A 245 12.44 0.64 -9.52
C THR A 245 11.11 0.60 -10.28
N ALA A 246 11.13 0.18 -11.54
CA ALA A 246 9.91 -0.04 -12.32
C ALA A 246 9.03 -1.14 -11.71
N MET A 247 9.63 -2.15 -11.07
CA MET A 247 8.88 -3.20 -10.37
C MET A 247 8.20 -2.68 -9.10
N ASN A 248 8.88 -1.81 -8.34
CA ASN A 248 8.25 -1.12 -7.20
C ASN A 248 7.06 -0.26 -7.63
N LEU A 249 7.20 0.49 -8.74
CA LEU A 249 6.12 1.24 -9.34
C LEU A 249 4.94 0.33 -9.69
N MET A 250 5.20 -0.80 -10.36
CA MET A 250 4.16 -1.76 -10.76
C MET A 250 3.41 -2.32 -9.55
N THR A 251 4.13 -2.73 -8.50
CA THR A 251 3.53 -3.21 -7.24
C THR A 251 2.58 -2.16 -6.63
N LEU A 252 2.99 -0.89 -6.57
CA LEU A 252 2.15 0.19 -6.05
C LEU A 252 0.91 0.43 -6.93
N VAL A 253 1.05 0.38 -8.26
CA VAL A 253 -0.04 0.59 -9.21
C VAL A 253 -1.08 -0.53 -9.11
N GLU A 254 -0.67 -1.79 -9.15
CA GLU A 254 -1.56 -2.96 -9.07
C GLU A 254 -2.30 -2.99 -7.72
N LEU A 255 -1.61 -2.73 -6.62
CA LEU A 255 -2.25 -2.63 -5.31
C LEU A 255 -3.18 -1.42 -5.19
N SER A 256 -2.84 -0.27 -5.78
CA SER A 256 -3.74 0.89 -5.74
C SER A 256 -5.03 0.64 -6.54
N SER A 257 -4.93 0.00 -7.70
CA SER A 257 -6.08 -0.36 -8.54
C SER A 257 -7.01 -1.36 -7.82
N SER A 258 -6.43 -2.45 -7.29
CA SER A 258 -7.19 -3.49 -6.60
C SER A 258 -7.81 -2.98 -5.29
N SER A 259 -7.06 -2.23 -4.47
CA SER A 259 -7.59 -1.65 -3.22
C SER A 259 -8.66 -0.58 -3.45
N ALA A 260 -8.56 0.24 -4.50
CA ALA A 260 -9.63 1.17 -4.87
C ALA A 260 -10.92 0.45 -5.27
N THR A 261 -10.79 -0.63 -6.05
CA THR A 261 -11.92 -1.48 -6.45
C THR A 261 -12.56 -2.14 -5.22
N GLN A 262 -11.76 -2.72 -4.33
CA GLN A 262 -12.24 -3.34 -3.10
C GLN A 262 -12.93 -2.34 -2.17
N ARG A 263 -12.33 -1.15 -1.99
CA ARG A 263 -12.91 -0.03 -1.25
C ARG A 263 -14.32 0.30 -1.77
N ALA A 264 -14.47 0.45 -3.08
CA ALA A 264 -15.76 0.78 -3.69
C ALA A 264 -16.79 -0.35 -3.53
N ASN A 265 -16.38 -1.59 -3.79
CA ASN A 265 -17.27 -2.76 -3.73
C ASN A 265 -17.73 -3.08 -2.31
N ASN A 266 -16.85 -2.93 -1.32
CA ASN A 266 -17.14 -3.29 0.07
C ASN A 266 -17.75 -2.13 0.87
N ALA A 267 -17.78 -0.91 0.33
CA ALA A 267 -18.28 0.26 1.06
C ALA A 267 -19.71 0.10 1.62
N PRO A 268 -20.71 -0.41 0.88
CA PRO A 268 -22.05 -0.63 1.44
C PRO A 268 -22.07 -1.67 2.56
N HIS A 269 -21.26 -2.73 2.42
CA HIS A 269 -21.13 -3.77 3.43
C HIS A 269 -20.52 -3.24 4.72
N GLU A 270 -19.41 -2.52 4.64
CA GLU A 270 -18.76 -1.95 5.83
C GLU A 270 -19.60 -0.86 6.50
N ALA A 271 -20.35 -0.06 5.72
CA ALA A 271 -21.29 0.90 6.28
C ALA A 271 -22.41 0.19 7.06
N LYS A 272 -22.94 -0.92 6.54
CA LYS A 272 -23.92 -1.75 7.24
C LYS A 272 -23.31 -2.40 8.49
N ARG A 273 -22.10 -2.96 8.38
CA ARG A 273 -21.35 -3.58 9.49
C ARG A 273 -21.14 -2.58 10.62
N LEU A 274 -20.69 -1.36 10.33
CA LEU A 274 -20.56 -0.29 11.34
C LEU A 274 -21.90 0.11 11.96
N ALA A 275 -22.97 0.22 11.16
CA ALA A 275 -24.30 0.54 11.67
C ALA A 275 -24.84 -0.54 12.62
N ASN A 276 -24.65 -1.82 12.27
CA ASN A 276 -25.06 -2.97 13.08
C ASN A 276 -24.33 -2.99 14.43
N ARG A 277 -23.07 -2.55 14.45
CA ARG A 277 -22.27 -2.51 15.67
C ARG A 277 -22.63 -1.36 16.61
N SER A 278 -23.57 -0.48 16.28
CA SER A 278 -23.95 0.66 17.14
C SER A 278 -22.78 1.57 17.55
N VAL A 279 -21.74 1.68 16.72
CA VAL A 279 -20.63 2.61 16.96
C VAL A 279 -21.04 4.00 16.45
N ASP A 280 -21.30 4.94 17.37
CA ASP A 280 -21.94 6.24 17.07
C ASP A 280 -21.26 7.08 15.97
N GLY A 281 -21.85 7.07 14.77
CA GLY A 281 -21.65 8.07 13.73
C GLY A 281 -20.23 8.15 13.14
N VAL A 282 -19.41 7.12 13.31
CA VAL A 282 -18.07 7.03 12.71
C VAL A 282 -18.15 6.43 11.32
N THR A 283 -17.40 6.96 10.36
CA THR A 283 -17.31 6.39 9.01
C THR A 283 -16.02 5.58 8.82
N VAL A 284 -16.03 4.65 7.85
CA VAL A 284 -14.82 3.91 7.45
C VAL A 284 -13.70 4.86 7.04
N THR A 285 -14.03 5.99 6.41
CA THR A 285 -13.06 7.06 6.07
C THR A 285 -12.37 7.59 7.32
N GLN A 286 -13.11 7.85 8.40
CA GLN A 286 -12.52 8.35 9.66
C GLN A 286 -11.64 7.30 10.35
N MET A 287 -12.00 6.01 10.26
CA MET A 287 -11.13 4.92 10.71
C MET A 287 -9.83 4.85 9.91
N ALA A 288 -9.92 5.00 8.59
CA ALA A 288 -8.75 5.05 7.72
C ALA A 288 -7.89 6.30 8.01
N ASP A 289 -8.50 7.43 8.35
CA ASP A 289 -7.77 8.64 8.71
C ASP A 289 -6.95 8.49 10.01
N VAL A 290 -7.39 7.66 10.97
CA VAL A 290 -6.55 7.28 12.12
C VAL A 290 -5.24 6.63 11.64
N MET A 291 -5.32 5.72 10.67
CA MET A 291 -4.14 5.09 10.08
C MET A 291 -3.30 6.06 9.23
N ARG A 292 -3.94 6.91 8.40
CA ARG A 292 -3.23 7.91 7.57
C ARG A 292 -2.47 8.93 8.43
N ASN A 293 -3.01 9.28 9.59
CA ASN A 293 -2.42 10.25 10.51
C ASN A 293 -1.39 9.62 11.47
N ALA A 294 -1.36 8.29 11.58
CA ALA A 294 -0.34 7.60 12.36
C ALA A 294 1.06 7.83 11.75
N GLU A 295 2.05 7.84 12.63
CA GLU A 295 3.46 7.90 12.24
C GLU A 295 3.87 6.59 11.57
N LEU A 296 4.63 6.67 10.48
CA LEU A 296 5.28 5.50 9.90
C LEU A 296 6.65 5.34 10.56
N THR A 297 6.88 4.22 11.24
CA THR A 297 8.08 4.00 12.05
C THR A 297 8.84 2.75 11.63
N ILE A 298 10.17 2.80 11.75
CA ILE A 298 11.06 1.64 11.68
C ILE A 298 11.76 1.52 13.04
N ASN A 299 11.79 0.31 13.59
CA ASN A 299 12.51 0.02 14.83
C ASN A 299 13.85 -0.64 14.53
N VAL A 300 14.89 -0.25 15.26
CA VAL A 300 16.20 -0.89 15.23
C VAL A 300 16.77 -1.05 16.65
N PRO A 301 17.66 -2.03 16.87
CA PRO A 301 18.45 -2.09 18.09
C PRO A 301 19.40 -0.89 18.24
N VAL A 302 19.62 -0.42 19.47
CA VAL A 302 20.49 0.74 19.74
C VAL A 302 21.92 0.56 19.25
N ASP A 303 22.47 -0.66 19.31
CA ASP A 303 23.83 -0.95 18.82
C ASP A 303 23.96 -0.80 17.29
N VAL A 304 22.87 -1.05 16.55
CA VAL A 304 22.84 -0.91 15.09
C VAL A 304 22.97 0.56 14.68
N LEU A 305 22.43 1.48 15.49
CA LEU A 305 22.47 2.92 15.23
C LEU A 305 23.90 3.44 15.04
N PHE A 306 24.85 2.93 15.84
CA PHE A 306 26.25 3.35 15.88
C PHE A 306 27.18 2.57 14.94
N LYS A 307 26.68 1.58 14.18
CA LYS A 307 27.52 0.83 13.23
C LYS A 307 27.95 1.73 12.07
N ASP A 308 29.19 1.53 11.61
CA ASP A 308 29.79 2.31 10.50
C ASP A 308 29.02 2.22 9.18
N THR A 309 28.14 1.23 9.07
CA THR A 309 27.34 0.95 7.90
C THR A 309 25.92 1.49 7.98
N PHE A 310 25.56 2.19 9.07
CA PHE A 310 24.19 2.61 9.32
C PHE A 310 24.02 4.12 9.38
N ILE A 311 22.83 4.57 9.79
CA ILE A 311 22.33 5.92 9.51
C ILE A 311 23.19 7.04 10.08
N LEU A 312 23.81 6.87 11.26
CA LEU A 312 24.64 7.92 11.85
C LEU A 312 25.90 8.22 11.02
N LYS A 313 26.52 7.21 10.42
CA LYS A 313 27.73 7.40 9.60
C LYS A 313 27.44 7.62 8.12
N LYS A 314 26.24 7.23 7.65
CA LYS A 314 25.87 7.24 6.23
C LYS A 314 24.51 7.90 5.98
N PRO A 315 24.30 9.17 6.38
CA PRO A 315 23.01 9.84 6.26
C PRO A 315 22.49 10.00 4.82
N ASN A 316 23.40 9.99 3.84
CA ASN A 316 23.06 10.19 2.43
C ASN A 316 23.04 8.89 1.60
N GLN A 317 23.23 7.73 2.23
CA GLN A 317 23.15 6.43 1.57
C GLN A 317 21.85 5.72 1.95
N ALA A 318 21.30 4.95 1.03
CA ALA A 318 20.08 4.19 1.29
C ALA A 318 20.30 3.15 2.41
N ILE A 319 19.31 3.00 3.29
CA ILE A 319 19.25 1.90 4.26
C ILE A 319 19.15 0.59 3.48
N LEU A 320 20.04 -0.35 3.81
CA LEU A 320 20.08 -1.66 3.15
C LEU A 320 19.02 -2.60 3.73
N ASN A 321 18.28 -3.26 2.86
CA ASN A 321 17.41 -4.37 3.27
C ASN A 321 18.23 -5.65 3.55
N ILE A 322 17.57 -6.65 4.11
CA ILE A 322 18.21 -7.91 4.53
C ILE A 322 18.91 -8.68 3.40
N PHE A 323 18.41 -8.58 2.16
CA PHE A 323 19.00 -9.25 1.01
C PHE A 323 20.25 -8.51 0.51
N GLN A 324 20.23 -7.18 0.52
CA GLN A 324 21.42 -6.37 0.24
C GLN A 324 22.50 -6.60 1.32
N LEU A 325 22.12 -6.65 2.59
CA LEU A 325 23.03 -7.01 3.69
C LEU A 325 23.62 -8.41 3.48
N LYS A 326 22.81 -9.39 3.01
CA LYS A 326 23.29 -10.73 2.71
C LYS A 326 24.29 -10.74 1.55
N GLN A 327 23.98 -10.02 0.47
CA GLN A 327 24.86 -9.90 -0.70
C GLN A 327 26.21 -9.25 -0.35
N GLN A 328 26.23 -8.33 0.62
CA GLN A 328 27.44 -7.68 1.12
C GLN A 328 28.17 -8.48 2.22
N GLY A 329 27.69 -9.68 2.58
CA GLY A 329 28.31 -10.51 3.62
C GLY A 329 28.12 -9.97 5.05
N MET A 330 27.12 -9.10 5.26
CA MET A 330 26.88 -8.38 6.50
C MET A 330 25.67 -8.88 7.30
N SER A 331 24.84 -9.73 6.71
CA SER A 331 23.66 -10.28 7.38
C SER A 331 24.02 -11.40 8.35
N SER A 332 23.47 -11.34 9.56
CA SER A 332 23.54 -12.42 10.56
C SER A 332 22.52 -13.55 10.32
N LYS A 333 21.66 -13.43 9.30
CA LYS A 333 20.59 -14.39 9.02
C LYS A 333 21.08 -15.54 8.14
N SER A 334 20.60 -16.76 8.43
CA SER A 334 20.99 -17.99 7.72
C SER A 334 20.48 -18.01 6.27
N ASP A 335 21.07 -18.87 5.44
CA ASP A 335 20.63 -19.04 4.05
C ASP A 335 19.20 -19.59 3.96
N GLU A 336 18.82 -20.45 4.91
CA GLU A 336 17.46 -20.99 5.01
C GLU A 336 16.43 -19.91 5.33
N TYR A 337 16.77 -18.96 6.21
CA TYR A 337 15.91 -17.81 6.50
C TYR A 337 15.73 -16.94 5.25
N ILE A 338 16.82 -16.66 4.52
CA ILE A 338 16.78 -15.86 3.29
C ILE A 338 15.93 -16.56 2.21
N ALA A 339 16.04 -17.88 2.07
CA ALA A 339 15.23 -18.65 1.12
C ALA A 339 13.73 -18.68 1.47
N LEU A 340 13.40 -18.80 2.76
CA LEU A 340 12.01 -18.71 3.23
C LEU A 340 11.45 -17.30 3.00
N ARG A 341 12.23 -16.26 3.30
CA ARG A 341 11.85 -14.86 3.06
C ARG A 341 11.65 -14.58 1.58
N ASP A 342 12.52 -15.07 0.70
CA ASP A 342 12.36 -14.95 -0.75
C ASP A 342 11.03 -15.57 -1.21
N THR A 343 10.72 -16.77 -0.71
CA THR A 343 9.47 -17.47 -1.06
C THR A 343 8.24 -16.72 -0.57
N ALA A 344 8.27 -16.22 0.67
CA ALA A 344 7.17 -15.44 1.22
C ALA A 344 6.97 -14.13 0.45
N GLU A 345 8.05 -13.38 0.16
CA GLU A 345 7.95 -12.12 -0.58
C GLU A 345 7.43 -12.31 -2.00
N LYS A 346 7.84 -13.36 -2.72
CA LYS A 346 7.28 -13.67 -4.04
C LYS A 346 5.78 -14.02 -4.00
N LYS A 347 5.31 -14.58 -2.89
CA LYS A 347 3.87 -14.85 -2.70
C LYS A 347 3.08 -13.59 -2.40
N VAL A 348 3.67 -12.61 -1.74
CA VAL A 348 3.06 -11.31 -1.42
C VAL A 348 3.16 -10.35 -2.62
N PHE A 349 4.26 -10.43 -3.36
CA PHE A 349 4.61 -9.63 -4.53
C PHE A 349 4.89 -10.56 -5.73
N PRO A 350 3.86 -11.10 -6.39
CA PRO A 350 4.01 -11.92 -7.59
C PRO A 350 4.74 -11.20 -8.74
N GLU A 351 4.86 -9.87 -8.69
CA GLU A 351 5.73 -9.10 -9.57
C GLU A 351 7.19 -9.54 -9.49
N PHE A 352 7.62 -10.17 -8.40
CA PHE A 352 8.99 -10.67 -8.21
C PHE A 352 9.26 -12.00 -8.93
N ASP A 353 8.22 -12.64 -9.49
CA ASP A 353 8.38 -13.84 -10.29
C ASP A 353 8.66 -13.51 -11.77
N GLY A 354 9.47 -14.35 -12.43
CA GLY A 354 9.74 -14.25 -13.87
C GLY A 354 11.01 -13.50 -14.26
N HIS A 355 11.75 -12.93 -13.31
CA HIS A 355 13.08 -12.35 -13.56
C HIS A 355 14.06 -12.61 -12.41
N GLN A 356 15.35 -12.30 -12.66
CA GLN A 356 16.34 -12.26 -11.59
C GLN A 356 16.09 -11.02 -10.73
N LEU A 357 15.63 -11.23 -9.51
CA LEU A 357 15.28 -10.14 -8.62
C LEU A 357 16.54 -9.42 -8.12
N ASP A 358 16.61 -8.12 -8.38
CA ASP A 358 17.60 -7.22 -7.79
C ASP A 358 17.25 -7.04 -6.30
N PRO A 359 18.17 -7.28 -5.35
CA PRO A 359 17.91 -7.04 -3.93
C PRO A 359 17.38 -5.63 -3.64
N ALA A 360 17.71 -4.62 -4.44
CA ALA A 360 17.18 -3.26 -4.29
C ALA A 360 15.69 -3.10 -4.64
N GLU A 361 15.09 -4.07 -5.35
CA GLU A 361 13.64 -4.08 -5.65
C GLU A 361 12.79 -4.45 -4.42
N ARG A 362 13.41 -5.07 -3.41
CA ARG A 362 12.68 -5.56 -2.23
C ARG A 362 12.40 -4.44 -1.24
N PRO A 363 11.21 -4.43 -0.62
CA PRO A 363 10.81 -3.38 0.28
C PRO A 363 11.63 -3.38 1.58
N VAL A 364 11.70 -2.22 2.22
CA VAL A 364 12.09 -2.09 3.62
C VAL A 364 10.82 -2.14 4.47
N TYR A 365 10.85 -2.87 5.59
CA TYR A 365 9.68 -3.10 6.42
C TYR A 365 9.64 -2.13 7.61
N GLY A 366 8.48 -1.55 7.83
CA GLY A 366 8.15 -0.70 8.97
C GLY A 366 6.71 -0.96 9.42
N ALA A 367 6.15 -0.06 10.22
CA ALA A 367 4.78 -0.18 10.72
C ALA A 367 4.17 1.17 11.06
N LEU A 368 2.83 1.27 10.99
CA LEU A 368 2.09 2.45 11.44
C LEU A 368 1.91 2.42 12.95
N ASN A 369 2.35 3.49 13.61
CA ASN A 369 2.27 3.68 15.05
C ASN A 369 0.88 4.17 15.48
N VAL A 370 -0.16 3.37 15.23
CA VAL A 370 -1.56 3.69 15.58
C VAL A 370 -1.78 3.78 17.09
N MET A 371 -0.91 3.13 17.87
CA MET A 371 -0.88 3.23 19.34
C MET A 371 -0.13 4.47 19.85
N GLN A 372 0.54 5.24 18.98
CA GLN A 372 1.29 6.45 19.32
C GLN A 372 2.37 6.21 20.39
N HIS A 373 2.98 5.02 20.43
CA HIS A 373 4.08 4.72 21.33
C HIS A 373 5.31 5.58 21.03
N GLY A 374 5.93 6.16 22.05
CA GLY A 374 7.19 6.90 21.91
C GLY A 374 8.33 6.04 21.34
N LYS A 375 8.31 4.73 21.64
CA LYS A 375 9.24 3.72 21.13
C LYS A 375 8.88 3.16 19.73
N GLY A 376 7.85 3.69 19.08
CA GLY A 376 7.41 3.25 17.75
C GLY A 376 6.45 2.07 17.76
N ALA A 377 5.98 1.70 16.57
CA ALA A 377 4.86 0.76 16.39
C ALA A 377 5.15 -0.68 16.81
N VAL A 378 6.41 -1.10 16.82
CA VAL A 378 6.83 -2.48 17.15
C VAL A 378 7.83 -2.53 18.30
N ALA A 379 7.70 -1.58 19.23
CA ALA A 379 8.47 -1.51 20.45
C ALA A 379 8.37 -2.79 21.29
N ASN A 380 9.39 -3.04 22.13
CA ASN A 380 9.47 -4.17 23.06
C ASN A 380 9.49 -5.57 22.39
N GLY A 381 9.69 -5.62 21.06
CA GLY A 381 9.91 -6.85 20.30
C GLY A 381 11.37 -7.10 19.94
N GLU A 382 11.62 -8.10 19.09
CA GLU A 382 12.97 -8.46 18.58
C GLU A 382 13.59 -7.38 17.66
N TYR A 383 12.87 -6.29 17.38
CA TYR A 383 13.25 -5.23 16.45
C TYR A 383 13.99 -4.06 17.12
N GLY A 384 14.07 -4.01 18.46
CA GLY A 384 14.74 -2.96 19.23
C GLY A 384 13.88 -1.72 19.52
N ASN A 385 14.33 -0.84 20.43
CA ASN A 385 13.54 0.32 20.88
C ASN A 385 14.03 1.69 20.37
N VAL A 386 15.01 1.73 19.46
CA VAL A 386 15.25 2.96 18.69
C VAL A 386 14.18 3.09 17.62
N CYS A 387 13.38 4.15 17.70
CA CYS A 387 12.32 4.45 16.76
C CYS A 387 12.79 5.49 15.74
N ILE A 388 12.82 5.11 14.47
CA ILE A 388 13.05 6.00 13.34
C ILE A 388 11.68 6.39 12.78
N VAL A 389 11.32 7.66 12.93
CA VAL A 389 10.07 8.21 12.38
C VAL A 389 10.32 8.70 10.97
N LEU A 390 9.52 8.25 10.01
CA LEU A 390 9.63 8.63 8.61
C LEU A 390 8.72 9.81 8.28
N LYS A 391 9.12 10.64 7.31
CA LYS A 391 8.31 11.73 6.79
C LYS A 391 7.04 11.20 6.11
N ASP A 392 5.95 11.98 6.16
CA ASP A 392 4.64 11.57 5.64
C ASP A 392 4.65 11.14 4.16
N ASN A 393 5.51 11.74 3.34
CA ASN A 393 5.61 11.41 1.93
C ASN A 393 6.09 9.96 1.69
N VAL A 394 6.76 9.33 2.65
CA VAL A 394 7.18 7.93 2.56
C VAL A 394 5.97 6.98 2.62
N LYS A 395 4.90 7.34 3.35
CA LYS A 395 3.65 6.56 3.38
C LYS A 395 3.04 6.40 1.98
N LYS A 396 3.20 7.41 1.11
CA LYS A 396 2.66 7.39 -0.27
C LYS A 396 3.41 6.47 -1.23
N ARG A 397 4.57 5.94 -0.83
CA ARG A 397 5.27 4.87 -1.57
C ARG A 397 5.34 3.58 -0.77
N SER A 398 4.43 3.41 0.19
CA SER A 398 4.33 2.22 1.01
C SER A 398 3.02 1.48 0.70
N THR A 399 3.06 0.17 0.86
CA THR A 399 1.87 -0.66 0.97
C THR A 399 1.65 -1.01 2.43
N PHE A 400 0.42 -1.31 2.82
CA PHE A 400 0.04 -1.58 4.21
C PHE A 400 -0.75 -2.87 4.31
N SER A 401 -0.57 -3.60 5.39
CA SER A 401 -1.30 -4.84 5.70
C SER A 401 -1.69 -4.88 7.17
N SER A 402 -2.81 -5.51 7.47
CA SER A 402 -3.33 -5.66 8.84
C SER A 402 -2.55 -6.68 9.67
N SER A 403 -1.58 -7.36 9.08
CA SER A 403 -0.79 -8.42 9.68
C SER A 403 0.60 -8.49 9.06
N ASP A 404 1.51 -9.18 9.74
CA ASP A 404 2.86 -9.48 9.27
C ASP A 404 2.82 -10.32 7.98
N THR A 405 3.23 -9.74 6.86
CA THR A 405 3.23 -10.36 5.53
C THR A 405 4.24 -11.49 5.37
N PHE A 406 5.14 -11.69 6.34
CA PHE A 406 6.06 -12.83 6.35
C PHE A 406 5.54 -14.00 7.16
N PHE A 407 4.80 -13.76 8.24
CA PHE A 407 4.30 -14.84 9.11
C PHE A 407 2.81 -15.13 8.98
N ALA A 408 2.01 -14.22 8.45
CA ALA A 408 0.56 -14.34 8.36
C ALA A 408 -0.07 -14.23 6.94
N PRO A 409 0.61 -14.56 5.82
CA PRO A 409 -0.08 -14.83 4.56
C PRO A 409 -1.24 -15.83 4.70
N LYS A 410 -2.32 -15.58 3.95
CA LYS A 410 -3.53 -16.42 3.93
C LYS A 410 -3.24 -17.76 3.25
N LEU A 411 -3.97 -18.80 3.64
CA LEU A 411 -3.80 -20.15 3.11
C LEU A 411 -4.91 -20.55 2.14
N LYS A 412 -4.54 -21.31 1.10
CA LYS A 412 -5.45 -22.01 0.20
C LYS A 412 -5.15 -23.50 0.24
N ILE A 413 -6.00 -24.25 0.93
CA ILE A 413 -5.85 -25.69 1.08
C ILE A 413 -6.99 -26.39 0.34
N ASN A 414 -6.64 -27.11 -0.71
CA ASN A 414 -7.55 -27.93 -1.49
C ASN A 414 -6.78 -29.11 -2.11
N ALA A 415 -7.48 -29.99 -2.83
CA ALA A 415 -6.87 -31.17 -3.45
C ALA A 415 -5.68 -30.82 -4.36
N GLN A 416 -5.76 -29.72 -5.13
CA GLN A 416 -4.70 -29.28 -6.04
C GLN A 416 -3.45 -28.82 -5.28
N THR A 417 -3.60 -28.04 -4.20
CA THR A 417 -2.44 -27.55 -3.43
C THR A 417 -1.78 -28.68 -2.65
N LYS A 418 -2.57 -29.65 -2.16
CA LYS A 418 -2.05 -30.90 -1.56
C LYS A 418 -1.27 -31.74 -2.57
N GLU A 419 -1.83 -31.98 -3.75
CA GLU A 419 -1.14 -32.72 -4.83
C GLU A 419 0.19 -32.05 -5.20
N THR A 420 0.16 -30.73 -5.33
CA THR A 420 1.36 -29.92 -5.61
C THR A 420 2.42 -30.10 -4.53
N PHE A 421 2.03 -30.06 -3.25
CA PHE A 421 2.93 -30.31 -2.13
C PHE A 421 3.61 -31.68 -2.24
N TYR A 422 2.83 -32.76 -2.42
CA TYR A 422 3.39 -34.12 -2.50
C TYR A 422 4.28 -34.35 -3.73
N LYS A 423 3.96 -33.70 -4.86
CA LYS A 423 4.77 -33.71 -6.07
C LYS A 423 6.11 -32.99 -5.87
N LEU A 424 6.11 -31.89 -5.11
CA LEU A 424 7.30 -31.06 -4.88
C LEU A 424 8.14 -31.49 -3.66
N LEU A 425 7.69 -32.47 -2.88
CA LEU A 425 8.51 -33.05 -1.80
C LEU A 425 9.87 -33.50 -2.32
N ASP A 426 9.90 -34.18 -3.47
CA ASP A 426 11.15 -34.49 -4.15
C ASP A 426 11.71 -33.22 -4.80
N GLY A 427 12.97 -32.90 -4.51
CA GLY A 427 13.61 -31.66 -4.98
C GLY A 427 13.38 -30.43 -4.09
N SER A 428 12.59 -30.55 -3.01
CA SER A 428 12.48 -29.49 -1.99
C SER A 428 13.71 -29.34 -1.09
N GLY A 429 14.63 -30.31 -1.13
CA GLY A 429 15.80 -30.38 -0.25
C GLY A 429 15.52 -30.95 1.15
N VAL A 430 14.26 -31.31 1.44
CA VAL A 430 13.87 -32.14 2.60
C VAL A 430 14.47 -33.56 2.45
N SER A 431 14.79 -34.24 3.55
CA SER A 431 15.42 -35.55 3.45
C SER A 431 14.51 -36.59 2.78
N PRO A 432 15.06 -37.57 2.03
CA PRO A 432 14.26 -38.63 1.42
C PRO A 432 13.41 -39.42 2.42
N MET A 433 13.92 -39.61 3.64
CA MET A 433 13.19 -40.28 4.72
C MET A 433 11.96 -39.47 5.14
N THR A 434 12.12 -38.17 5.40
CA THR A 434 11.00 -37.28 5.73
C THR A 434 9.97 -37.24 4.61
N ALA A 435 10.41 -37.12 3.36
CA ALA A 435 9.52 -37.14 2.19
C ALA A 435 8.73 -38.46 2.09
N GLN A 436 9.37 -39.60 2.36
CA GLN A 436 8.70 -40.90 2.37
C GLN A 436 7.67 -41.02 3.51
N ILE A 437 8.04 -40.58 4.71
CA ILE A 437 7.15 -40.59 5.89
C ILE A 437 5.91 -39.72 5.65
N LEU A 438 6.06 -38.57 4.99
CA LEU A 438 4.95 -37.68 4.68
C LEU A 438 4.08 -38.21 3.54
N ARG A 439 4.58 -39.08 2.65
CA ARG A 439 3.78 -39.66 1.56
C ARG A 439 3.03 -40.92 1.95
N ASP A 440 3.53 -41.69 2.90
CA ASP A 440 2.92 -42.95 3.30
C ASP A 440 1.58 -42.70 4.01
N PRO A 441 0.43 -43.08 3.42
CA PRO A 441 -0.88 -42.87 4.05
C PRO A 441 -1.04 -43.58 5.40
N ASN A 442 -0.22 -44.60 5.66
CA ASN A 442 -0.24 -45.36 6.92
C ASN A 442 0.59 -44.70 8.01
N SER A 443 1.49 -43.79 7.68
CA SER A 443 2.32 -43.05 8.61
C SER A 443 1.47 -42.16 9.53
N GLU A 444 1.78 -42.16 10.82
CA GLU A 444 1.13 -41.28 11.79
C GLU A 444 1.39 -39.80 11.50
N ALA A 445 2.56 -39.47 10.94
CA ALA A 445 2.88 -38.10 10.55
C ALA A 445 2.02 -37.64 9.36
N HIS A 446 1.85 -38.49 8.35
CA HIS A 446 0.97 -38.19 7.20
C HIS A 446 -0.47 -37.94 7.67
N LYS A 447 -1.04 -38.85 8.48
CA LYS A 447 -2.41 -38.72 9.00
C LYS A 447 -2.60 -37.44 9.81
N LYS A 448 -1.64 -37.10 10.69
CA LYS A 448 -1.68 -35.87 11.48
C LYS A 448 -1.61 -34.62 10.60
N PHE A 449 -0.72 -34.65 9.60
CA PHE A 449 -0.55 -33.54 8.67
C PHE A 449 -1.80 -33.32 7.82
N GLU A 450 -2.37 -34.37 7.23
CA GLU A 450 -3.63 -34.29 6.48
C GLU A 450 -4.78 -33.76 7.34
N LEU A 451 -4.95 -34.27 8.57
CA LEU A 451 -5.97 -33.77 9.49
C LEU A 451 -5.78 -32.29 9.83
N MET A 452 -4.53 -31.84 9.99
CA MET A 452 -4.24 -30.43 10.22
C MET A 452 -4.56 -29.59 8.98
N LEU A 453 -4.19 -30.04 7.78
CA LEU A 453 -4.54 -29.37 6.53
C LEU A 453 -6.06 -29.26 6.35
N ASP A 454 -6.80 -30.33 6.64
CA ASP A 454 -8.27 -30.34 6.57
C ASP A 454 -8.88 -29.34 7.55
N ARG A 455 -8.33 -29.21 8.77
CA ARG A 455 -8.78 -28.19 9.73
C ARG A 455 -8.53 -26.77 9.22
N LEU A 456 -7.35 -26.52 8.68
CA LEU A 456 -6.97 -25.21 8.15
C LEU A 456 -7.81 -24.85 6.91
N ALA A 457 -8.14 -25.81 6.05
CA ALA A 457 -8.99 -25.60 4.87
C ALA A 457 -10.40 -25.08 5.20
N LEU A 458 -10.89 -25.38 6.40
CA LEU A 458 -12.21 -24.98 6.89
C LEU A 458 -12.21 -23.63 7.60
N ASP A 459 -11.04 -23.16 8.03
CA ASP A 459 -10.90 -21.87 8.70
C ASP A 459 -10.50 -20.79 7.68
N LYS A 460 -11.45 -19.93 7.31
CA LYS A 460 -11.23 -18.77 6.42
C LYS A 460 -10.20 -17.77 6.99
N ASN A 461 -9.91 -17.81 8.29
CA ASN A 461 -8.90 -16.98 8.93
C ASN A 461 -7.53 -17.64 9.04
N SER A 462 -7.41 -18.89 8.60
CA SER A 462 -6.15 -19.61 8.61
C SER A 462 -5.08 -18.88 7.80
N ASN A 463 -3.86 -18.93 8.32
CA ASN A 463 -2.71 -18.25 7.76
C ASN A 463 -1.44 -19.04 8.10
N THR A 464 -0.32 -18.64 7.53
CA THR A 464 0.97 -19.33 7.67
C THR A 464 1.53 -19.37 9.09
N THR A 465 0.91 -18.72 10.09
CA THR A 465 1.30 -18.92 11.49
C THR A 465 1.18 -20.38 11.91
N ALA A 466 0.25 -21.12 11.29
CA ALA A 466 0.10 -22.56 11.43
C ALA A 466 1.37 -23.34 11.00
N PHE A 467 2.22 -22.76 10.16
CA PHE A 467 3.46 -23.34 9.64
C PHE A 467 4.72 -22.73 10.27
N LYS A 468 4.61 -22.01 11.40
CA LYS A 468 5.78 -21.40 12.08
C LYS A 468 6.87 -22.42 12.46
N THR A 469 6.50 -23.68 12.67
CA THR A 469 7.43 -24.79 12.90
C THR A 469 6.99 -26.00 12.08
N GLY A 470 7.70 -26.32 10.99
CA GLY A 470 7.33 -27.35 10.03
C GLY A 470 7.27 -28.77 10.64
N GLY A 471 8.18 -29.08 11.57
CA GLY A 471 8.21 -30.33 12.32
C GLY A 471 6.98 -30.47 13.22
N LYS A 472 6.61 -29.43 13.98
CA LYS A 472 5.37 -29.44 14.79
C LYS A 472 4.12 -29.57 13.90
N THR A 473 4.14 -28.90 12.76
CA THR A 473 3.07 -28.93 11.73
C THR A 473 2.82 -30.36 11.23
N THR A 474 3.89 -31.14 11.06
CA THR A 474 3.85 -32.51 10.53
C THR A 474 3.93 -33.60 11.59
N GLY A 475 4.11 -33.24 12.86
CA GLY A 475 4.37 -34.17 13.96
C GLY A 475 5.75 -34.85 13.90
N LEU A 476 6.69 -34.28 13.14
CA LEU A 476 8.06 -34.77 12.97
C LEU A 476 9.04 -34.01 13.85
N ASN A 477 10.07 -34.70 14.31
CA ASN A 477 11.22 -34.08 14.97
C ASN A 477 12.32 -33.86 13.93
N LEU A 478 12.47 -32.61 13.48
CA LEU A 478 13.38 -32.24 12.39
C LEU A 478 14.52 -31.38 12.92
N SER A 479 15.67 -31.42 12.24
CA SER A 479 16.72 -30.41 12.45
C SER A 479 16.24 -29.04 11.96
N ASP A 480 16.78 -27.94 12.50
CA ASP A 480 16.39 -26.57 12.10
C ASP A 480 16.50 -26.32 10.59
N ALA A 481 17.54 -26.88 9.96
CA ALA A 481 17.76 -26.76 8.52
C ALA A 481 16.71 -27.55 7.71
N GLU A 482 16.32 -28.74 8.16
CA GLU A 482 15.28 -29.54 7.50
C GLU A 482 13.88 -28.97 7.74
N ASP A 483 13.61 -28.48 8.96
CA ASP A 483 12.39 -27.74 9.30
C ASP A 483 12.19 -26.52 8.39
N SER A 484 13.25 -25.73 8.20
CA SER A 484 13.19 -24.53 7.36
C SER A 484 12.90 -24.85 5.89
N LYS A 485 13.49 -25.92 5.34
CA LYS A 485 13.20 -26.38 3.97
C LYS A 485 11.75 -26.85 3.82
N LEU A 486 11.25 -27.59 4.80
CA LEU A 486 9.85 -28.02 4.82
C LEU A 486 8.91 -26.81 4.92
N ARG A 487 9.21 -25.82 5.76
CA ARG A 487 8.45 -24.57 5.86
C ARG A 487 8.41 -23.81 4.54
N THR A 488 9.55 -23.68 3.87
CA THR A 488 9.63 -23.06 2.54
C THR A 488 8.73 -23.78 1.53
N LEU A 489 8.72 -25.12 1.54
CA LEU A 489 7.81 -25.90 0.70
C LEU A 489 6.34 -25.67 1.04
N LEU A 490 5.98 -25.64 2.32
CA LEU A 490 4.62 -25.35 2.79
C LEU A 490 4.15 -23.98 2.31
N PHE A 491 4.98 -22.95 2.47
CA PHE A 491 4.70 -21.59 1.98
C PHE A 491 4.49 -21.58 0.46
N LYS A 492 5.37 -22.25 -0.28
CA LYS A 492 5.29 -22.33 -1.74
C LYS A 492 3.97 -22.94 -2.23
N CYS A 493 3.47 -23.97 -1.54
CA CYS A 493 2.32 -24.75 -1.98
C CYS A 493 0.98 -24.22 -1.47
N PHE A 494 0.93 -23.71 -0.24
CA PHE A 494 -0.34 -23.43 0.45
C PHE A 494 -0.64 -21.94 0.64
N VAL A 495 0.29 -21.02 0.40
CA VAL A 495 -0.04 -19.58 0.46
C VAL A 495 -0.97 -19.20 -0.68
N ASP A 496 -2.08 -18.56 -0.32
CA ASP A 496 -3.00 -17.90 -1.25
C ASP A 496 -2.50 -16.49 -1.55
N THR A 497 -1.84 -16.33 -2.70
CA THR A 497 -1.36 -15.02 -3.16
C THR A 497 -2.51 -14.03 -3.32
N GLU A 498 -3.63 -14.43 -3.92
CA GLU A 498 -4.75 -13.53 -4.19
C GLU A 498 -5.40 -13.03 -2.89
N SER A 499 -5.72 -13.95 -1.98
CA SER A 499 -6.30 -13.60 -0.67
C SER A 499 -5.32 -12.85 0.24
N THR A 500 -4.02 -13.12 0.13
CA THR A 500 -3.01 -12.35 0.87
C THR A 500 -2.97 -10.92 0.36
N ARG A 501 -2.95 -10.72 -0.96
CA ARG A 501 -2.92 -9.38 -1.56
C ARG A 501 -4.20 -8.59 -1.36
N SER A 502 -5.36 -9.25 -1.26
CA SER A 502 -6.62 -8.57 -0.93
C SER A 502 -6.66 -7.97 0.48
N ASN A 503 -5.71 -8.33 1.35
CA ASN A 503 -5.54 -7.75 2.68
C ASN A 503 -4.42 -6.68 2.71
N MET A 504 -4.03 -6.18 1.53
CA MET A 504 -3.05 -5.11 1.38
C MET A 504 -3.67 -3.89 0.71
N THR A 505 -3.14 -2.71 1.03
CA THR A 505 -3.62 -1.45 0.47
C THR A 505 -2.48 -0.46 0.21
N THR A 506 -2.75 0.57 -0.59
CA THR A 506 -1.95 1.79 -0.65
C THR A 506 -2.51 2.89 0.25
N TYR A 507 -1.78 3.99 0.39
CA TYR A 507 -2.12 5.11 1.28
C TYR A 507 -3.49 5.75 0.97
N GLU A 508 -3.79 5.96 -0.31
CA GLU A 508 -5.04 6.64 -0.72
C GLU A 508 -6.29 5.76 -0.47
N ASN A 509 -6.13 4.44 -0.40
CA ASN A 509 -7.23 3.47 -0.29
C ASN A 509 -7.29 2.71 1.05
N MET A 510 -6.72 3.28 2.12
CA MET A 510 -6.63 2.64 3.44
C MET A 510 -7.95 2.11 4.02
N GLU A 511 -9.10 2.58 3.57
CA GLU A 511 -10.42 2.03 3.94
C GLU A 511 -10.56 0.55 3.58
N SER A 512 -9.92 0.10 2.50
CA SER A 512 -9.92 -1.31 2.11
C SER A 512 -9.34 -2.21 3.20
N LEU A 513 -8.41 -1.71 4.02
CA LEU A 513 -7.79 -2.48 5.09
C LEU A 513 -8.75 -2.77 6.25
N VAL A 514 -9.77 -1.92 6.45
CA VAL A 514 -10.77 -2.12 7.51
C VAL A 514 -11.54 -3.43 7.29
N THR A 515 -11.71 -3.85 6.04
CA THR A 515 -12.38 -5.12 5.69
C THR A 515 -11.58 -6.35 6.16
N GLY A 516 -10.26 -6.23 6.23
CA GLY A 516 -9.36 -7.31 6.66
C GLY A 516 -9.14 -7.40 8.18
N LEU A 517 -9.75 -6.50 8.96
CA LEU A 517 -9.67 -6.51 10.42
C LEU A 517 -10.82 -7.32 11.03
N ASP A 518 -10.51 -8.01 12.13
CA ASP A 518 -11.54 -8.64 12.94
C ASP A 518 -12.41 -7.59 13.66
N ASP A 519 -13.49 -8.07 14.27
CA ASP A 519 -14.47 -7.17 14.88
C ASP A 519 -13.87 -6.35 16.03
N LEU A 520 -12.96 -6.93 16.80
CA LEU A 520 -12.29 -6.25 17.91
C LEU A 520 -11.38 -5.14 17.39
N ASP A 521 -10.47 -5.45 16.47
CA ASP A 521 -9.53 -4.47 15.90
C ASP A 521 -10.27 -3.37 15.12
N GLY A 522 -11.34 -3.74 14.41
CA GLY A 522 -12.23 -2.77 13.75
C GLY A 522 -12.92 -1.84 14.75
N ASN A 523 -13.39 -2.36 15.88
CA ASN A 523 -14.00 -1.54 16.93
C ASN A 523 -12.99 -0.62 17.62
N MET A 524 -11.76 -1.09 17.85
CA MET A 524 -10.66 -0.28 18.40
C MET A 524 -10.33 0.92 17.50
N LEU A 525 -10.31 0.72 16.17
CA LEU A 525 -10.13 1.82 15.22
C LEU A 525 -11.32 2.77 15.17
N ALA A 526 -12.55 2.26 15.23
CA ALA A 526 -13.74 3.08 15.21
C ALA A 526 -13.85 3.97 16.47
N ASP A 527 -13.50 3.41 17.63
CA ASP A 527 -13.38 4.13 18.89
C ASP A 527 -12.26 5.18 18.87
N ALA A 528 -11.09 4.86 18.30
CA ALA A 528 -10.02 5.83 18.07
C ALA A 528 -10.46 6.98 17.15
N ALA A 529 -11.21 6.68 16.09
CA ALA A 529 -11.77 7.67 15.18
C ALA A 529 -12.82 8.56 15.87
N LYS A 530 -13.67 7.99 16.74
CA LYS A 530 -14.62 8.74 17.57
C LYS A 530 -13.90 9.75 18.46
N ARG A 531 -12.89 9.30 19.22
CA ARG A 531 -12.06 10.18 20.07
C ARG A 531 -11.39 11.28 19.26
N SER A 532 -10.79 10.95 18.12
CA SER A 532 -10.10 11.92 17.27
C SER A 532 -11.06 13.00 16.77
N ARG A 533 -12.27 12.62 16.34
CA ARG A 533 -13.34 13.56 15.93
C ARG A 533 -13.76 14.51 17.07
N GLU A 534 -13.75 14.02 18.31
CA GLU A 534 -14.10 14.79 19.52
C GLU A 534 -12.94 15.63 20.06
N GLY A 535 -11.79 15.66 19.35
CA GLY A 535 -10.60 16.43 19.72
C GLY A 535 -9.66 15.72 20.70
N GLY A 536 -9.91 14.45 21.01
CA GLY A 536 -9.04 13.58 21.80
C GLY A 536 -7.91 12.94 20.97
N ASN A 537 -7.17 12.03 21.60
CA ASN A 537 -6.11 11.28 20.89
C ASN A 537 -6.72 10.21 19.95
N GLY A 538 -6.14 10.07 18.76
CA GLY A 538 -6.51 9.03 17.79
C GLY A 538 -5.80 7.70 18.06
N MET A 539 -5.58 7.34 19.33
CA MET A 539 -4.86 6.13 19.71
C MET A 539 -5.75 4.89 19.52
N ALA A 540 -5.28 3.90 18.77
CA ALA A 540 -5.94 2.62 18.57
C ALA A 540 -5.09 1.47 19.12
N VAL A 541 -5.68 0.68 20.03
CA VAL A 541 -5.01 -0.44 20.71
C VAL A 541 -5.43 -1.74 20.04
N LEU A 542 -4.70 -2.15 19.01
CA LEU A 542 -5.01 -3.39 18.27
C LEU A 542 -4.73 -4.63 19.15
N SER A 543 -5.53 -5.66 18.96
CA SER A 543 -5.47 -6.90 19.74
C SER A 543 -4.20 -7.71 19.46
N GLY A 544 -3.77 -8.51 20.44
CA GLY A 544 -2.68 -9.48 20.27
C GLY A 544 -1.29 -8.90 19.95
N GLY A 545 -1.05 -7.61 20.20
CA GLY A 545 0.20 -6.94 19.80
C GLY A 545 0.32 -6.76 18.29
N ARG A 546 -0.81 -6.79 17.58
CA ARG A 546 -0.85 -6.52 16.13
C ARG A 546 -0.44 -5.08 15.85
N TYR A 547 0.33 -4.91 14.80
CA TYR A 547 0.64 -3.63 14.20
C TYR A 547 0.18 -3.65 12.74
N ILE A 548 -0.09 -2.48 12.19
CA ILE A 548 -0.32 -2.34 10.75
C ILE A 548 1.05 -2.29 10.08
N GLU A 549 1.45 -3.37 9.43
CA GLU A 549 2.74 -3.47 8.76
C GLU A 549 2.75 -2.56 7.53
N ALA A 550 3.91 -1.95 7.27
CA ALA A 550 4.16 -1.14 6.09
C ALA A 550 5.35 -1.72 5.31
N GLN A 551 5.16 -1.94 4.02
CA GLN A 551 6.23 -2.32 3.10
C GLN A 551 6.58 -1.11 2.25
N ILE A 552 7.76 -0.53 2.50
CA ILE A 552 8.22 0.72 1.92
C ILE A 552 8.97 0.42 0.62
N HIS A 553 8.45 0.91 -0.50
CA HIS A 553 8.97 0.64 -1.83
C HIS A 553 10.00 1.69 -2.26
N GLY A 554 11.13 1.21 -2.80
CA GLY A 554 12.29 2.03 -3.14
C GLY A 554 13.20 2.38 -1.95
N PRO A 555 14.33 3.05 -2.19
CA PRO A 555 15.37 3.29 -1.19
C PRO A 555 14.90 4.25 -0.08
N ILE A 556 15.34 4.02 1.16
CA ILE A 556 15.16 4.98 2.28
C ILE A 556 16.48 5.69 2.51
N VAL A 557 16.57 6.97 2.18
CA VAL A 557 17.77 7.78 2.37
C VAL A 557 17.57 8.63 3.63
N PRO A 558 18.35 8.43 4.70
CA PRO A 558 18.11 9.08 6.00
C PRO A 558 17.90 10.59 5.91
N SER A 559 18.80 11.33 5.26
CA SER A 559 18.73 12.79 5.08
C SER A 559 17.50 13.27 4.32
N ARG A 560 16.93 12.42 3.45
CA ARG A 560 15.71 12.72 2.70
C ARG A 560 14.45 12.33 3.46
N ASP A 561 14.43 11.15 4.05
CA ASP A 561 13.19 10.42 4.40
C ASP A 561 12.91 10.36 5.89
N ILE A 562 13.91 10.53 6.76
CA ILE A 562 13.71 10.49 8.22
C ILE A 562 13.23 11.85 8.70
N ALA A 563 12.16 11.84 9.49
CA ALA A 563 11.63 13.01 10.18
C ALA A 563 12.37 13.24 11.50
N GLU A 564 12.54 12.18 12.30
CA GLU A 564 13.26 12.21 13.58
C GLU A 564 13.67 10.80 14.03
N ILE A 565 14.57 10.72 15.00
CA ILE A 565 14.99 9.48 15.66
C ILE A 565 14.73 9.63 17.16
N ARG A 566 14.08 8.64 17.76
CA ARG A 566 13.80 8.58 19.20
C ARG A 566 14.61 7.45 19.81
N VAL A 567 15.34 7.75 20.87
CA VAL A 567 16.20 6.80 21.59
C VAL A 567 15.82 6.84 23.06
N ASP A 568 15.52 5.67 23.63
CA ASP A 568 15.32 5.54 25.05
C ASP A 568 16.66 5.68 25.78
N ILE A 569 16.73 6.57 26.76
CA ILE A 569 17.93 6.76 27.57
C ILE A 569 18.33 5.48 28.32
N SER A 570 17.36 4.66 28.75
CA SER A 570 17.62 3.42 29.46
C SER A 570 18.36 2.40 28.59
N GLU A 571 18.09 2.37 27.28
CA GLU A 571 18.83 1.52 26.34
C GLU A 571 20.28 1.97 26.19
N LEU A 572 20.52 3.27 26.09
CA LEU A 572 21.89 3.81 26.02
C LEU A 572 22.68 3.49 27.29
N GLU A 573 22.06 3.65 28.46
CA GLU A 573 22.68 3.33 29.76
C GLU A 573 22.94 1.83 29.92
N SER A 574 22.13 0.97 29.29
CA SER A 574 22.37 -0.47 29.28
C SER A 574 23.54 -0.89 28.39
N LEU A 575 23.79 -0.15 27.30
CA LEU A 575 24.86 -0.44 26.34
C LEU A 575 26.20 0.17 26.80
N TYR A 576 26.17 1.37 27.39
CA TYR A 576 27.36 2.13 27.78
C TYR A 576 27.41 2.28 29.30
N THR A 577 28.26 1.47 29.92
CA THR A 577 28.34 1.34 31.39
C THR A 577 29.20 2.41 32.06
N THR A 578 30.01 3.16 31.29
CA THR A 578 30.81 4.26 31.82
C THR A 578 30.23 5.63 31.44
N PRO A 579 30.32 6.65 32.32
CA PRO A 579 29.85 8.00 32.00
C PRO A 579 30.50 8.60 30.76
N GLU A 580 31.77 8.28 30.50
CA GLU A 580 32.51 8.78 29.33
C GLU A 580 31.96 8.20 28.02
N GLU A 581 31.72 6.89 27.96
CA GLU A 581 31.14 6.23 26.78
C GLU A 581 29.72 6.75 26.50
N LEU A 582 28.90 6.92 27.54
CA LEU A 582 27.55 7.45 27.41
C LEU A 582 27.54 8.89 26.88
N GLU A 583 28.42 9.76 27.40
CA GLU A 583 28.54 11.13 26.90
C GLU A 583 29.09 11.19 25.47
N ASN A 584 30.02 10.29 25.09
CA ASN A 584 30.49 10.17 23.71
C ASN A 584 29.36 9.74 22.75
N ALA A 585 28.54 8.76 23.15
CA ALA A 585 27.38 8.33 22.38
C ALA A 585 26.36 9.47 22.18
N LYS A 586 26.03 10.21 23.25
CA LYS A 586 25.17 11.40 23.16
C LYS A 586 25.76 12.48 22.25
N ALA A 587 27.06 12.74 22.35
CA ALA A 587 27.75 13.72 21.52
C ALA A 587 27.70 13.35 20.02
N GLU A 588 27.78 12.06 19.70
CA GLU A 588 27.64 11.55 18.34
C GLU A 588 26.21 11.77 17.79
N LEU A 589 25.18 11.43 18.58
CA LEU A 589 23.77 11.67 18.21
C LEU A 589 23.48 13.17 17.97
N GLN A 590 24.06 14.04 18.80
CA GLN A 590 23.97 15.49 18.61
C GLN A 590 24.75 15.97 17.38
N ALA A 591 25.91 15.37 17.08
CA ALA A 591 26.67 15.69 15.88
C ALA A 591 25.88 15.36 14.61
N PHE A 592 25.24 14.19 14.58
CA PHE A 592 24.35 13.79 13.50
C PHE A 592 23.21 14.79 13.30
N THR A 593 22.57 15.25 14.39
CA THR A 593 21.52 16.29 14.32
C THR A 593 22.06 17.58 13.70
N ARG A 594 23.26 18.03 14.09
CA ARG A 594 23.89 19.24 13.54
C ARG A 594 24.24 19.12 12.06
N GLU A 595 24.69 17.95 11.63
CA GLU A 595 25.11 17.70 10.24
C GLU A 595 23.92 17.58 9.29
N THR A 596 22.87 16.87 9.71
CA THR A 596 21.76 16.48 8.83
C THR A 596 20.50 17.34 9.01
N GLY A 597 20.37 18.01 10.14
CA GLY A 597 19.13 18.69 10.55
C GLY A 597 18.03 17.74 11.04
N ILE A 598 18.29 16.44 11.15
CA ILE A 598 17.33 15.45 11.66
C ILE A 598 17.39 15.46 13.19
N PRO A 599 16.27 15.75 13.90
CA PRO A 599 16.23 15.69 15.35
C PRO A 599 16.49 14.27 15.88
N VAL A 600 17.40 14.15 16.87
CA VAL A 600 17.49 12.96 17.72
C VAL A 600 16.99 13.30 19.12
N ILE A 601 15.91 12.65 19.53
CA ILE A 601 15.26 12.82 20.83
C ILE A 601 15.75 11.71 21.76
N ILE A 602 16.40 12.09 22.85
CA ILE A 602 16.88 11.18 23.88
C ILE A 602 16.07 11.46 25.15
N THR A 603 15.24 10.51 25.57
CA THR A 603 14.39 10.66 26.74
C THR A 603 14.08 9.30 27.35
N ASN A 604 13.60 9.27 28.59
CA ASN A 604 12.90 8.09 29.10
C ASN A 604 11.58 7.95 28.34
N LEU A 605 11.39 6.83 27.64
CA LEU A 605 10.25 6.59 26.76
C LEU A 605 9.19 5.66 27.40
N ASP A 606 9.31 5.30 28.69
CA ASP A 606 8.42 4.36 29.40
C ASP A 606 7.42 5.00 30.40
N ASP A 607 6.32 4.25 30.61
CA ASP A 607 5.29 4.24 31.69
C ASP A 607 3.88 4.82 31.41
N ALA A 608 3.70 5.98 30.76
CA ALA A 608 2.36 6.61 30.74
C ALA A 608 1.36 5.99 29.73
N ILE A 609 1.83 5.42 28.62
CA ILE A 609 0.97 4.87 27.55
C ILE A 609 0.41 3.49 27.91
N ASP A 610 1.13 2.70 28.72
CA ASP A 610 0.72 1.34 29.07
C ASP A 610 -0.50 1.33 30.01
N GLU A 611 -0.61 2.29 30.91
CA GLU A 611 -1.81 2.47 31.76
C GLU A 611 -3.01 2.93 30.91
N GLN A 612 -2.81 3.92 30.03
CA GLN A 612 -3.87 4.43 29.17
C GLN A 612 -4.36 3.39 28.15
N SER A 613 -3.45 2.63 27.54
CA SER A 613 -3.78 1.57 26.58
C SER A 613 -4.54 0.41 27.25
N SER A 614 -4.17 0.05 28.48
CA SER A 614 -4.89 -0.95 29.27
C SER A 614 -6.33 -0.51 29.57
N ILE A 615 -6.53 0.75 29.95
CA ILE A 615 -7.88 1.32 30.21
C ILE A 615 -8.71 1.32 28.93
N ILE A 616 -8.15 1.79 27.80
CA ILE A 616 -8.88 1.81 26.52
C ILE A 616 -9.26 0.40 26.10
N ARG A 617 -8.31 -0.53 26.17
CA ARG A 617 -8.54 -1.92 25.80
C ARG A 617 -9.65 -2.55 26.63
N GLN A 618 -9.59 -2.39 27.96
CA GLN A 618 -10.61 -2.92 28.85
C GLN A 618 -12.00 -2.33 28.53
N ASN A 619 -12.10 -1.01 28.34
CA ASN A 619 -13.37 -0.36 28.02
C ASN A 619 -13.97 -0.87 26.70
N VAL A 620 -13.15 -1.04 25.66
CA VAL A 620 -13.64 -1.54 24.36
C VAL A 620 -13.92 -3.04 24.43
N GLU A 621 -13.13 -3.85 25.13
CA GLU A 621 -13.42 -5.28 25.34
C GLU A 621 -14.75 -5.46 26.10
N ASP A 622 -14.99 -4.70 27.16
CA ASP A 622 -16.24 -4.71 27.94
C ASP A 622 -17.46 -4.31 27.08
N GLN A 623 -17.27 -3.38 26.15
CA GLN A 623 -18.32 -2.93 25.22
C GLN A 623 -18.42 -3.80 23.96
N SER A 624 -17.37 -4.55 23.60
CA SER A 624 -17.29 -5.28 22.33
C SER A 624 -18.37 -6.34 22.20
N ALA A 625 -18.76 -6.99 23.30
CA ALA A 625 -19.89 -7.93 23.34
C ALA A 625 -21.23 -7.27 22.95
N GLN A 626 -21.38 -5.96 23.15
CA GLN A 626 -22.55 -5.17 22.77
C GLN A 626 -22.47 -4.67 21.32
N HIS A 627 -21.26 -4.66 20.73
CA HIS A 627 -20.93 -4.11 19.42
C HIS A 627 -20.49 -5.19 18.42
N ILE A 628 -20.95 -6.43 18.59
CA ILE A 628 -20.79 -7.52 17.60
C ILE A 628 -21.85 -7.34 16.51
N ASP A 629 -21.45 -7.51 15.26
CA ASP A 629 -22.42 -7.65 14.16
C ASP A 629 -23.10 -9.02 14.25
N ARG A 630 -24.24 -9.08 14.95
CA ARG A 630 -24.95 -10.34 15.23
C ARG A 630 -25.39 -11.05 13.96
N GLU A 631 -25.78 -10.32 12.92
CA GLU A 631 -26.20 -10.90 11.63
C GLU A 631 -25.01 -11.60 10.96
N ALA A 632 -23.83 -10.96 10.95
CA ALA A 632 -22.61 -11.57 10.43
C ALA A 632 -22.14 -12.76 11.28
N ALA A 633 -22.26 -12.68 12.61
CA ALA A 633 -21.91 -13.76 13.52
C ALA A 633 -22.83 -14.99 13.33
N GLU A 634 -24.14 -14.77 13.18
CA GLU A 634 -25.12 -15.83 12.90
C GLU A 634 -24.87 -16.48 11.54
N GLN A 635 -24.54 -15.70 10.50
CA GLN A 635 -24.16 -16.25 9.20
C GLN A 635 -22.87 -17.08 9.28
N ALA A 636 -21.83 -16.57 9.94
CA ALA A 636 -20.58 -17.29 10.14
C ALA A 636 -20.78 -18.58 10.95
N LEU A 637 -21.69 -18.57 11.94
CA LEU A 637 -22.08 -19.76 12.70
C LEU A 637 -22.82 -20.76 11.81
N ALA A 638 -23.77 -20.30 10.99
CA ALA A 638 -24.51 -21.15 10.05
C ALA A 638 -23.57 -21.83 9.04
N GLU A 639 -22.63 -21.09 8.45
CA GLU A 639 -21.59 -21.65 7.57
C GLU A 639 -20.70 -22.67 8.31
N LYS A 640 -20.31 -22.38 9.56
CA LYS A 640 -19.55 -23.32 10.39
C LYS A 640 -20.32 -24.59 10.72
N LEU A 641 -21.64 -24.49 10.94
CA LEU A 641 -22.50 -25.64 11.19
C LEU A 641 -22.71 -26.48 9.94
N GLU A 642 -22.85 -25.86 8.77
CA GLU A 642 -22.94 -26.54 7.48
C GLU A 642 -21.64 -27.31 7.17
N THR A 643 -20.50 -26.65 7.33
CA THR A 643 -19.18 -27.30 7.18
C THR A 643 -18.93 -28.38 8.23
N LEU A 644 -19.46 -28.24 9.46
CA LEU A 644 -19.42 -29.30 10.46
C LEU A 644 -20.28 -30.51 10.07
N ASP A 645 -21.47 -30.28 9.49
CA ASP A 645 -22.33 -31.36 8.99
C ASP A 645 -21.66 -32.10 7.81
N GLU A 646 -20.97 -31.38 6.92
CA GLU A 646 -20.11 -31.99 5.90
C GLU A 646 -18.96 -32.82 6.49
N ARG A 647 -18.30 -32.35 7.56
CA ARG A 647 -17.25 -33.13 8.26
C ARG A 647 -17.81 -34.43 8.84
N ILE A 648 -19.01 -34.39 9.43
CA ILE A 648 -19.66 -35.59 9.97
C ILE A 648 -19.97 -36.56 8.83
N ARG A 649 -20.41 -36.06 7.67
CA ARG A 649 -20.68 -36.89 6.47
C ARG A 649 -19.41 -37.50 5.87
N LEU A 650 -18.32 -36.74 5.80
CA LEU A 650 -17.03 -37.18 5.20
C LEU A 650 -16.19 -38.07 6.13
N HIS A 651 -16.35 -37.95 7.46
CA HIS A 651 -15.59 -38.73 8.45
C HIS A 651 -16.44 -39.72 9.25
N ALA A 652 -17.64 -40.06 8.76
CA ALA A 652 -18.45 -41.13 9.35
C ALA A 652 -17.71 -42.49 9.28
N PHE A 653 -16.96 -42.81 10.35
CA PHE A 653 -16.84 -44.18 10.81
C PHE A 653 -18.26 -44.74 11.04
N PRO A 654 -18.52 -46.03 10.77
CA PRO A 654 -19.87 -46.60 10.85
C PRO A 654 -20.31 -46.70 12.31
N ARG A 655 -20.79 -45.58 12.87
CA ARG A 655 -21.63 -45.55 14.05
C ARG A 655 -22.70 -44.52 13.80
N THR A 656 -23.93 -45.02 13.68
CA THR A 656 -25.18 -44.29 13.61
C THR A 656 -25.21 -43.15 14.64
N ILE A 657 -25.17 -41.90 14.18
CA ILE A 657 -25.50 -40.72 14.98
C ILE A 657 -27.00 -40.44 14.76
N PRO A 658 -27.80 -40.17 15.81
CA PRO A 658 -29.21 -39.84 15.65
C PRO A 658 -29.39 -38.48 14.93
N PRO A 659 -30.50 -38.27 14.22
CA PRO A 659 -30.73 -37.04 13.46
C PRO A 659 -30.81 -35.80 14.37
N VAL A 660 -30.34 -34.66 13.82
CA VAL A 660 -30.17 -33.33 14.45
C VAL A 660 -31.48 -32.70 14.99
N GLN A 661 -32.63 -33.35 14.83
CA GLN A 661 -33.92 -32.80 15.27
C GLN A 661 -34.18 -32.82 16.79
N ASN A 662 -33.25 -33.36 17.61
CA ASN A 662 -33.44 -33.52 19.06
C ASN A 662 -32.33 -32.90 19.93
N LEU A 663 -31.58 -31.90 19.43
CA LEU A 663 -30.68 -31.13 20.29
C LEU A 663 -31.43 -29.93 20.85
N GLU A 664 -31.94 -30.07 22.09
CA GLU A 664 -32.35 -28.91 22.89
C GLU A 664 -31.10 -28.17 23.37
N PHE A 665 -30.87 -26.98 22.81
CA PHE A 665 -29.81 -26.07 23.27
C PHE A 665 -30.25 -25.42 24.58
N THR A 666 -29.38 -25.47 25.58
CA THR A 666 -29.60 -24.74 26.84
C THR A 666 -29.35 -23.25 26.64
N ASP A 667 -29.88 -22.41 27.53
CA ASP A 667 -29.67 -20.96 27.45
C ASP A 667 -28.18 -20.57 27.61
N ALA A 668 -27.35 -21.46 28.18
CA ALA A 668 -25.90 -21.30 28.26
C ALA A 668 -25.17 -21.64 26.95
N ASP A 669 -25.81 -22.36 26.02
CA ASP A 669 -25.25 -22.64 24.69
C ASP A 669 -25.59 -21.53 23.68
N LYS A 670 -26.43 -20.56 24.08
CA LYS A 670 -26.87 -19.42 23.25
C LYS A 670 -26.19 -18.09 23.64
N GLU A 671 -25.64 -18.00 24.84
CA GLU A 671 -24.74 -16.92 25.28
C GLU A 671 -23.32 -17.17 24.74
#